data_AF-A0A953RPQ9-F1
#
_entry.id   AF-A0A953RPQ9-F1
#
_cell.length_a   1.000
_cell.length_b   1.000
_cell.length_c   1.000
_cell.angle_alpha   90.00
_cell.angle_beta   90.00
_cell.angle_gamma   90.00
#
_symmetry.space_group_name_H-M   'P 1'
#
loop_
_entity.id
_entity.type
_entity.pdbx_description
1 polymer ?
#
loop_
_entity_poly.entity_id
_entity_poly.type
_entity_poly.pdbx_seq_one_letter_code
_entity_poly.pdbx_strand_id
1 'polypeptide(L)'
;MDEVVAKLPSRTASLRNQLERVAGDQERRNNALWAKTSLLLMDLKEAPTDQQIVSKVLSELKGIVAQMDGLISYPIEVVSKIVQEMGDFLGSNAAYDDLCELLTETMGQRASDGEAGRILLARAHHKLRNRKVYDAIRLYGRAQVRLAKREYRLELIAALVGGGLAYESAGLLWAARANVLAAANQAFSEFLEHGELLPQSLACLRKLAWLELQLGRVPATLQWIDLASGVAQNLGISGKRRQVFLEERAIQDGVLGILFLRADLSQLELLSILPDKLELVGLEMSRIALLYSLGYEDELRREGTIPKEDDSEAVLDFIRKWAKQPAGLDLPSKPVLGEGEQVVLRSRVLGCEIKAFVANNFASMCLAEWILAATEGLLATSLDAGLFTHAQDFSLRISAKKDLVGKPQYSFEKADGHQVLEVSHGESESAIGRTGADSQFVQKIILEILPRIALPRNVKQYGEQVLGREEGFSRAITFSDPGVPLNNILGEKIARRISEWRSEQTYKTFQLRRSQPWFHGLDLEPPKEKAAGILENLGEGDPPRELLDFSAVKHSQVRVFSLIDMPLWDKAGWHGVGFAFGPDLNEPPIMALVFRNAEAAKEIFEGWRTKLGEVDEEDQLHLSLITGVNKGLPHSYAVVVGSNPTTSLMHGLHHAVHVSRIHRMDPQDSRNLDVFVPRYERLGRYVLVPAYYAPGSEQPEFFYDLWIGKQALRIIPAWKLGRNDPDGVGLQPEDDPIIPDGMENAPVLGILERRRTQHRNS
;
A
#
# COMPACT_ATOMS: atom_id res chain seq x y z
N MET A 1 38.99 -23.02 -42.51
CA MET A 1 39.34 -21.59 -42.40
C MET A 1 40.51 -21.49 -41.46
N ASP A 2 41.59 -20.83 -41.87
CA ASP A 2 42.80 -20.69 -41.06
C ASP A 2 42.49 -19.88 -39.79
N GLU A 3 42.67 -20.46 -38.60
CA GLU A 3 42.26 -19.88 -37.30
C GLU A 3 42.87 -18.49 -37.04
N VAL A 4 44.04 -18.25 -37.63
CA VAL A 4 44.79 -16.99 -37.57
C VAL A 4 44.07 -15.88 -38.35
N VAL A 5 43.46 -16.20 -39.49
CA VAL A 5 42.72 -15.21 -40.31
C VAL A 5 41.41 -14.81 -39.64
N ALA A 6 40.79 -15.71 -38.86
CA ALA A 6 39.57 -15.44 -38.11
C ALA A 6 39.79 -14.78 -36.73
N LYS A 7 41.04 -14.57 -36.30
CA LYS A 7 41.43 -14.07 -34.97
C LYS A 7 40.77 -14.86 -33.83
N LEU A 8 40.56 -16.17 -34.01
CA LEU A 8 39.80 -17.01 -33.08
C LEU A 8 40.40 -17.01 -31.65
N PRO A 9 41.73 -17.11 -31.46
CA PRO A 9 42.33 -17.10 -30.12
C PRO A 9 42.09 -15.77 -29.38
N SER A 10 42.24 -14.64 -30.08
CA SER A 10 41.99 -13.31 -29.51
C SER A 10 40.52 -13.09 -29.15
N ARG A 11 39.59 -13.57 -29.99
CA ARG A 11 38.15 -13.50 -29.71
C ARG A 11 37.76 -14.39 -28.54
N THR A 12 38.33 -15.59 -28.44
CA THR A 12 38.10 -16.53 -27.35
C THR A 12 38.59 -15.97 -26.02
N ALA A 13 39.81 -15.42 -25.98
CA ALA A 13 40.34 -14.74 -24.80
C ALA A 13 39.48 -13.53 -24.39
N SER A 14 39.02 -12.74 -25.36
CA SER A 14 38.13 -11.60 -25.08
C SER A 14 36.78 -12.02 -24.51
N LEU A 15 36.17 -13.09 -25.06
CA LEU A 15 34.92 -13.65 -24.54
C LEU A 15 35.10 -14.21 -23.14
N ARG A 16 36.16 -15.01 -22.90
CA ARG A 16 36.48 -15.59 -21.59
C ARG A 16 36.65 -14.50 -20.53
N ASN A 17 37.44 -13.46 -20.81
CA ASN A 17 37.61 -12.32 -19.89
C ASN A 17 36.29 -11.62 -19.54
N GLN A 18 35.39 -11.48 -20.51
CA GLN A 18 34.07 -10.89 -20.25
C GLN A 18 33.16 -11.82 -19.43
N LEU A 19 33.16 -13.12 -19.73
CA LEU A 19 32.39 -14.10 -18.97
C LEU A 19 32.91 -14.23 -17.53
N GLU A 20 34.23 -14.20 -17.31
CA GLU A 20 34.82 -14.20 -15.98
C GLU A 20 34.41 -12.96 -15.17
N ARG A 21 34.40 -11.78 -15.82
CA ARG A 21 33.90 -10.55 -15.20
C ARG A 21 32.43 -10.68 -14.77
N VAL A 22 31.58 -11.25 -15.62
CA VAL A 22 30.14 -11.45 -15.31
C VAL A 22 29.94 -12.56 -14.28
N ALA A 23 30.72 -13.63 -14.31
CA ALA A 23 30.70 -14.72 -13.33
C ALA A 23 31.09 -14.25 -11.92
N GLY A 24 31.87 -13.17 -11.81
CA GLY A 24 32.20 -12.49 -10.56
C GLY A 24 31.09 -11.61 -9.99
N ASP A 25 30.05 -11.28 -10.77
CA ASP A 25 28.94 -10.44 -10.33
C ASP A 25 27.92 -11.25 -9.49
N GLN A 26 28.21 -11.37 -8.19
CA GLN A 26 27.34 -12.08 -7.23
C GLN A 26 25.95 -11.44 -7.10
N GLU A 27 25.76 -10.21 -7.57
CA GLU A 27 24.50 -9.48 -7.42
C GLU A 27 23.51 -9.79 -8.56
N ARG A 28 23.98 -10.28 -9.71
CA ARG A 28 23.16 -10.79 -10.81
C ARG A 28 23.32 -12.29 -10.93
N ARG A 29 22.88 -13.00 -9.89
CA ARG A 29 23.11 -14.44 -9.72
C ARG A 29 22.72 -15.29 -10.94
N ASN A 30 21.63 -14.96 -11.64
CA ASN A 30 21.28 -15.59 -12.94
C ASN A 30 22.40 -15.45 -13.98
N ASN A 31 22.84 -14.20 -14.22
CA ASN A 31 23.84 -13.90 -15.22
C ASN A 31 25.19 -14.49 -14.83
N ALA A 32 25.56 -14.44 -13.55
CA ALA A 32 26.79 -15.02 -13.06
C ALA A 32 26.83 -16.54 -13.20
N LEU A 33 25.75 -17.25 -12.82
CA LEU A 33 25.67 -18.70 -13.00
C LEU A 33 25.63 -19.09 -14.49
N TRP A 34 24.96 -18.32 -15.33
CA TRP A 34 24.98 -18.55 -16.78
C TRP A 34 26.36 -18.31 -17.39
N ALA A 35 27.08 -17.27 -16.94
CA ALA A 35 28.45 -17.02 -17.36
C ALA A 35 29.40 -18.14 -16.95
N LYS A 36 29.29 -18.64 -15.71
CA LYS A 36 30.02 -19.83 -15.23
C LYS A 36 29.69 -21.07 -16.07
N THR A 37 28.41 -21.30 -16.36
CA THR A 37 27.97 -22.40 -17.23
C THR A 37 28.61 -22.29 -18.61
N SER A 38 28.63 -21.09 -19.19
CA SER A 38 29.22 -20.84 -20.51
C SER A 38 30.74 -21.09 -20.51
N LEU A 39 31.45 -20.68 -19.45
CA LEU A 39 32.88 -20.95 -19.27
C LEU A 39 33.17 -22.46 -19.19
N LEU A 40 32.38 -23.20 -18.43
CA LEU A 40 32.50 -24.66 -18.30
C LEU A 40 32.27 -25.37 -19.64
N LEU A 41 31.28 -24.93 -20.41
CA LEU A 41 31.04 -25.46 -21.76
C LEU A 41 32.18 -25.12 -22.73
N MET A 42 32.85 -23.98 -22.56
CA MET A 42 34.07 -23.65 -23.31
C MET A 42 35.24 -24.56 -22.93
N ASP A 43 35.47 -24.79 -21.63
CA ASP A 43 36.52 -25.70 -21.14
C ASP A 43 36.33 -27.12 -21.68
N LEU A 44 35.09 -27.59 -21.71
CA LEU A 44 34.72 -28.90 -22.24
C LEU A 44 35.02 -29.04 -23.75
N LYS A 45 34.85 -27.94 -24.50
CA LYS A 45 35.14 -27.89 -25.94
C LYS A 45 36.64 -27.80 -26.24
N GLU A 46 37.42 -27.12 -25.40
CA GLU A 46 38.87 -26.96 -25.58
C GLU A 46 39.65 -28.23 -25.22
N ALA A 47 39.12 -29.07 -24.32
CA ALA A 47 39.76 -30.31 -23.88
C ALA A 47 38.81 -31.54 -23.89
N PRO A 48 38.22 -31.91 -25.05
CA PRO A 48 37.16 -32.92 -25.13
C PRO A 48 37.62 -34.35 -24.84
N THR A 49 38.93 -34.63 -24.90
CA THR A 49 39.51 -35.96 -24.66
C THR A 49 40.20 -36.10 -23.30
N ASP A 50 40.34 -35.00 -22.53
CA ASP A 50 40.95 -35.03 -21.21
C ASP A 50 39.90 -35.44 -20.17
N GLN A 51 39.93 -36.72 -19.77
CA GLN A 51 38.96 -37.30 -18.84
C GLN A 51 38.94 -36.62 -17.46
N GLN A 52 40.05 -36.02 -17.02
CA GLN A 52 40.11 -35.32 -15.74
C GLN A 52 39.41 -33.95 -15.83
N ILE A 53 39.65 -33.21 -16.91
CA ILE A 53 38.96 -31.94 -17.17
C ILE A 53 37.47 -32.16 -17.39
N VAL A 54 37.11 -33.15 -18.22
CA VAL A 54 35.71 -33.53 -18.48
C VAL A 54 34.97 -33.86 -17.18
N SER A 55 35.53 -34.73 -16.33
CA SER A 55 34.89 -35.12 -15.06
C SER A 55 34.73 -33.94 -14.10
N LYS A 56 35.71 -33.04 -14.05
CA LYS A 56 35.66 -31.81 -13.24
C LYS A 56 34.54 -30.88 -13.75
N VAL A 57 34.48 -30.63 -15.06
CA VAL A 57 33.45 -29.79 -15.67
C VAL A 57 32.05 -30.33 -15.40
N LEU A 58 31.84 -31.64 -15.58
CA LEU A 58 30.55 -32.29 -15.30
C LEU A 58 30.14 -32.15 -13.82
N SER A 59 31.09 -32.33 -12.90
CA SER A 59 30.86 -32.14 -11.46
C SER A 59 30.51 -30.70 -11.11
N GLU A 60 31.17 -29.71 -11.74
CA GLU A 60 30.86 -28.30 -11.54
C GLU A 60 29.50 -27.91 -12.15
N LEU A 61 29.15 -28.45 -13.32
CA LEU A 61 27.81 -28.30 -13.91
C LEU A 61 26.72 -28.88 -12.99
N LYS A 62 26.95 -30.05 -12.38
CA LYS A 62 26.06 -30.63 -11.36
C LYS A 62 25.89 -29.67 -10.18
N GLY A 63 26.98 -29.06 -9.72
CA GLY A 63 26.97 -28.04 -8.68
C GLY A 63 26.18 -26.78 -9.06
N ILE A 64 26.20 -26.37 -10.33
CA ILE A 64 25.40 -25.25 -10.85
C ILE A 64 23.92 -25.60 -10.87
N VAL A 65 23.56 -26.79 -11.39
CA VAL A 65 22.17 -27.27 -11.42
C VAL A 65 21.59 -27.33 -9.99
N ALA A 66 22.38 -27.79 -9.01
CA ALA A 66 21.95 -27.80 -7.61
C ALA A 66 21.71 -26.39 -7.01
N GLN A 67 22.33 -25.35 -7.56
CA GLN A 67 22.24 -23.97 -7.07
C GLN A 67 21.21 -23.11 -7.81
N MET A 68 20.51 -23.68 -8.80
CA MET A 68 19.64 -22.92 -9.69
C MET A 68 18.23 -22.67 -9.14
N ASP A 69 17.90 -23.23 -7.97
CA ASP A 69 16.56 -23.04 -7.42
C ASP A 69 16.27 -21.55 -7.15
N GLY A 70 15.07 -21.10 -7.52
CA GLY A 70 14.67 -19.69 -7.50
C GLY A 70 15.21 -18.81 -8.65
N LEU A 71 16.00 -19.35 -9.57
CA LEU A 71 16.59 -18.61 -10.69
C LEU A 71 15.69 -18.62 -11.94
N ILE A 72 14.79 -17.62 -12.01
CA ILE A 72 13.69 -17.56 -13.00
C ILE A 72 14.19 -17.65 -14.45
N SER A 73 15.23 -16.90 -14.82
CA SER A 73 15.71 -16.79 -16.20
C SER A 73 16.81 -17.78 -16.60
N TYR A 74 17.23 -18.69 -15.71
CA TYR A 74 18.31 -19.63 -16.03
C TYR A 74 17.87 -20.65 -17.11
N PRO A 75 18.61 -20.80 -18.24
CA PRO A 75 18.21 -21.66 -19.36
C PRO A 75 18.60 -23.13 -19.16
N ILE A 76 17.99 -23.80 -18.18
CA ILE A 76 18.29 -25.23 -17.92
C ILE A 76 18.00 -26.12 -19.13
N GLU A 77 16.96 -25.85 -19.93
CA GLU A 77 16.64 -26.67 -21.11
C GLU A 77 17.79 -26.70 -22.12
N VAL A 78 18.49 -25.58 -22.30
CA VAL A 78 19.65 -25.49 -23.16
C VAL A 78 20.79 -26.35 -22.61
N VAL A 79 21.05 -26.26 -21.30
CA VAL A 79 22.08 -27.06 -20.62
C VAL A 79 21.75 -28.55 -20.73
N SER A 80 20.51 -28.93 -20.43
CA SER A 80 20.04 -30.32 -20.51
C SER A 80 20.19 -30.88 -21.93
N LYS A 81 19.78 -30.12 -22.95
CA LYS A 81 19.93 -30.53 -24.35
C LYS A 81 21.41 -30.73 -24.70
N ILE A 82 22.28 -29.79 -24.31
CA ILE A 82 23.73 -29.93 -24.56
C ILE A 82 24.26 -31.21 -23.91
N VAL A 83 23.94 -31.46 -22.64
CA VAL A 83 24.38 -32.67 -21.92
C VAL A 83 23.85 -33.95 -22.57
N GLN A 84 22.59 -33.97 -23.01
CA GLN A 84 22.00 -35.12 -23.71
C GLN A 84 22.72 -35.43 -25.03
N GLU A 85 23.01 -34.42 -25.85
CA GLU A 85 23.73 -34.58 -27.13
C GLU A 85 25.19 -35.06 -26.94
N MET A 86 25.75 -34.90 -25.73
CA MET A 86 27.09 -35.38 -25.40
C MET A 86 27.13 -36.83 -24.89
N GLY A 87 25.98 -37.48 -24.71
CA GLY A 87 25.89 -38.83 -24.14
C GLY A 87 26.64 -39.90 -24.94
N ASP A 88 26.61 -39.79 -26.27
CA ASP A 88 27.32 -40.72 -27.16
C ASP A 88 28.86 -40.72 -26.93
N PHE A 89 29.40 -39.63 -26.39
CA PHE A 89 30.84 -39.46 -26.14
C PHE A 89 31.24 -39.64 -24.67
N LEU A 90 30.31 -39.39 -23.75
CA LEU A 90 30.58 -39.30 -22.30
C LEU A 90 29.91 -40.39 -21.46
N GLY A 91 29.10 -41.28 -22.06
CA GLY A 91 28.28 -42.27 -21.35
C GLY A 91 29.03 -43.34 -20.54
N SER A 92 30.37 -43.37 -20.54
CA SER A 92 31.17 -44.21 -19.64
C SER A 92 31.68 -43.48 -18.39
N ASN A 93 31.35 -42.20 -18.21
CA ASN A 93 31.83 -41.35 -17.12
C ASN A 93 30.78 -41.27 -16.00
N ALA A 94 31.14 -41.68 -14.78
CA ALA A 94 30.20 -41.66 -13.64
C ALA A 94 29.67 -40.25 -13.31
N ALA A 95 30.47 -39.19 -13.52
CA ALA A 95 30.02 -37.81 -13.31
C ALA A 95 28.97 -37.36 -14.34
N TYR A 96 28.95 -37.99 -15.52
CA TYR A 96 27.93 -37.76 -16.54
C TYR A 96 26.59 -38.37 -16.12
N ASP A 97 26.59 -39.62 -15.66
CA ASP A 97 25.39 -40.33 -15.19
C ASP A 97 24.75 -39.57 -14.01
N ASP A 98 25.57 -39.20 -13.02
CA ASP A 98 25.18 -38.37 -11.87
C ASP A 98 24.51 -37.03 -12.27
N LEU A 99 25.01 -36.38 -13.31
CA LEU A 99 24.46 -35.13 -13.82
C LEU A 99 23.14 -35.38 -14.55
N CYS A 100 23.06 -36.44 -15.35
CA CYS A 100 21.85 -36.83 -16.09
C CYS A 100 20.70 -37.20 -15.15
N GLU A 101 20.97 -37.92 -14.06
CA GLU A 101 19.99 -38.23 -13.02
C GLU A 101 19.42 -36.94 -12.41
N LEU A 102 20.29 -36.02 -11.97
CA LEU A 102 19.89 -34.75 -11.39
C LEU A 102 19.08 -33.89 -12.38
N LEU A 103 19.51 -33.83 -13.64
CA LEU A 103 18.79 -33.09 -14.68
C LEU A 103 17.40 -33.69 -14.93
N THR A 104 17.28 -35.02 -14.95
CA THR A 104 16.01 -35.71 -15.14
C THR A 104 15.04 -35.42 -13.99
N GLU A 105 15.50 -35.52 -12.75
CA GLU A 105 14.71 -35.17 -11.56
C GLU A 105 14.28 -33.70 -11.59
N THR A 106 15.22 -32.79 -11.87
CA THR A 106 14.98 -31.35 -11.93
C THR A 106 13.96 -31.00 -13.01
N MET A 107 14.10 -31.56 -14.22
CA MET A 107 13.16 -31.33 -15.32
C MET A 107 11.78 -31.92 -15.01
N GLY A 108 11.71 -33.10 -14.39
CA GLY A 108 10.45 -33.72 -13.97
C GLY A 108 9.68 -32.84 -12.97
N GLN A 109 10.37 -32.35 -11.93
CA GLN A 109 9.78 -31.43 -10.95
C GLN A 109 9.30 -30.13 -11.60
N ARG A 110 10.10 -29.58 -12.53
CA ARG A 110 9.75 -28.33 -13.22
C ARG A 110 8.52 -28.48 -14.11
N ALA A 111 8.42 -29.59 -14.84
CA ALA A 111 7.25 -29.91 -15.65
C ALA A 111 5.98 -30.06 -14.81
N SER A 112 6.09 -30.76 -13.67
CA SER A 112 4.99 -30.92 -12.70
C SER A 112 4.54 -29.55 -12.15
N ASP A 113 5.48 -28.70 -11.75
CA ASP A 113 5.17 -27.35 -11.29
C ASP A 113 4.49 -26.51 -12.38
N GLY A 114 4.96 -26.59 -13.62
CA GLY A 114 4.39 -25.86 -14.75
C GLY A 114 2.93 -26.23 -15.02
N GLU A 115 2.60 -27.52 -14.97
CA GLU A 115 1.22 -27.98 -15.12
C GLU A 115 0.34 -27.54 -13.94
N ALA A 116 0.82 -27.70 -12.70
CA ALA A 116 0.11 -27.22 -11.52
C ALA A 116 -0.13 -25.70 -11.59
N GLY A 117 0.87 -24.94 -12.04
CA GLY A 117 0.79 -23.50 -12.27
C GLY A 117 -0.27 -23.12 -13.30
N ARG A 118 -0.35 -23.84 -14.44
CA ARG A 118 -1.38 -23.61 -15.47
C ARG A 118 -2.80 -23.86 -14.96
N ILE A 119 -3.01 -24.91 -14.16
CA ILE A 119 -4.30 -25.18 -13.53
C ILE A 119 -4.69 -24.05 -12.57
N LEU A 120 -3.75 -23.59 -11.72
CA LEU A 120 -3.99 -22.48 -10.80
C LEU A 120 -4.31 -21.18 -11.55
N LEU A 121 -3.57 -20.88 -12.61
CA LEU A 121 -3.77 -19.71 -13.46
C LEU A 121 -5.18 -19.69 -14.08
N ALA A 122 -5.62 -20.79 -14.67
CA ALA A 122 -6.95 -20.91 -15.26
C ALA A 122 -8.06 -20.68 -14.22
N ARG A 123 -7.91 -21.25 -13.02
CA ARG A 123 -8.84 -21.04 -11.90
C ARG A 123 -8.82 -19.59 -11.40
N ALA A 124 -7.66 -18.96 -11.33
CA ALA A 124 -7.52 -17.56 -10.93
C ALA A 124 -8.26 -16.63 -11.90
N HIS A 125 -8.11 -16.83 -13.21
CA HIS A 125 -8.86 -16.10 -14.23
C HIS A 125 -10.38 -16.27 -14.09
N HIS A 126 -10.85 -17.47 -13.74
CA HIS A 126 -12.27 -17.70 -13.49
C HIS A 126 -12.76 -16.95 -12.24
N LYS A 127 -11.99 -16.98 -11.14
CA LYS A 127 -12.33 -16.25 -9.91
C LYS A 127 -12.38 -14.73 -10.11
N LEU A 128 -11.41 -14.18 -10.83
CA LEU A 128 -11.36 -12.74 -11.13
C LEU A 128 -12.56 -12.31 -11.97
N ARG A 129 -12.92 -13.06 -13.02
CA ARG A 129 -14.11 -12.79 -13.87
C ARG A 129 -15.41 -12.80 -13.07
N ASN A 130 -15.50 -13.65 -12.04
CA ASN A 130 -16.66 -13.74 -11.15
C ASN A 130 -16.58 -12.79 -9.95
N ARG A 131 -15.73 -11.75 -10.00
CA ARG A 131 -15.53 -10.75 -8.94
C ARG A 131 -15.14 -11.33 -7.57
N LYS A 132 -14.57 -12.54 -7.53
CA LYS A 132 -13.98 -13.13 -6.31
C LYS A 132 -12.52 -12.71 -6.22
N VAL A 133 -12.30 -11.43 -5.90
CA VAL A 133 -11.01 -10.75 -6.04
C VAL A 133 -9.94 -11.41 -5.17
N TYR A 134 -10.24 -11.62 -3.88
CA TYR A 134 -9.28 -12.20 -2.93
C TYR A 134 -8.93 -13.66 -3.23
N ASP A 135 -9.89 -14.46 -3.67
CA ASP A 135 -9.61 -15.82 -4.16
C ASP A 135 -8.69 -15.81 -5.38
N ALA A 136 -8.87 -14.85 -6.29
CA ALA A 136 -8.01 -14.71 -7.45
C ALA A 136 -6.58 -14.34 -7.01
N ILE A 137 -6.40 -13.40 -6.07
CA ILE A 137 -5.08 -13.02 -5.52
C ILE A 137 -4.36 -14.24 -4.94
N ARG A 138 -5.05 -15.07 -4.13
CA ARG A 138 -4.49 -16.32 -3.58
C ARG A 138 -4.00 -17.27 -4.66
N LEU A 139 -4.82 -17.48 -5.70
CA LEU A 139 -4.50 -18.42 -6.78
C LEU A 139 -3.40 -17.90 -7.71
N TYR A 140 -3.41 -16.61 -8.07
CA TYR A 140 -2.35 -16.02 -8.87
C TYR A 140 -1.01 -16.06 -8.14
N GLY A 141 -0.97 -15.71 -6.85
CA GLY A 141 0.27 -15.77 -6.06
C GLY A 141 0.91 -17.17 -6.10
N ARG A 142 0.11 -18.22 -5.87
CA ARG A 142 0.59 -19.61 -5.97
C ARG A 142 0.98 -20.01 -7.39
N ALA A 143 0.25 -19.55 -8.41
CA ALA A 143 0.59 -19.81 -9.80
C ALA A 143 1.93 -19.17 -10.19
N GLN A 144 2.18 -17.92 -9.76
CA GLN A 144 3.43 -17.19 -10.05
C GLN A 144 4.66 -17.94 -9.55
N VAL A 145 4.62 -18.45 -8.30
CA VAL A 145 5.73 -19.23 -7.72
C VAL A 145 6.01 -20.49 -8.54
N ARG A 146 4.96 -21.21 -8.94
CA ARG A 146 5.09 -22.46 -9.72
C ARG A 146 5.58 -22.21 -11.15
N LEU A 147 5.18 -21.10 -11.75
CA LEU A 147 5.51 -20.70 -13.12
C LEU A 147 6.81 -19.88 -13.23
N ALA A 148 7.49 -19.58 -12.11
CA ALA A 148 8.71 -18.78 -12.04
C ALA A 148 9.94 -19.47 -12.68
N LYS A 149 9.86 -19.74 -13.97
CA LYS A 149 10.75 -20.60 -14.77
C LYS A 149 10.82 -20.08 -16.20
N ARG A 150 11.99 -20.14 -16.83
CA ARG A 150 12.22 -19.58 -18.17
C ARG A 150 11.29 -20.16 -19.23
N GLU A 151 11.06 -21.47 -19.20
CA GLU A 151 10.21 -22.21 -20.14
C GLU A 151 8.70 -21.91 -19.99
N TYR A 152 8.27 -21.34 -18.87
CA TYR A 152 6.88 -20.93 -18.61
C TYR A 152 6.71 -19.41 -18.57
N ARG A 153 7.60 -18.67 -19.24
CA ARG A 153 7.65 -17.20 -19.22
C ARG A 153 6.32 -16.55 -19.62
N LEU A 154 5.63 -17.06 -20.64
CA LEU A 154 4.36 -16.49 -21.10
C LEU A 154 3.23 -16.69 -20.07
N GLU A 155 3.15 -17.87 -19.46
CA GLU A 155 2.21 -18.18 -18.39
C GLU A 155 2.52 -17.36 -17.13
N LEU A 156 3.80 -17.16 -16.80
CA LEU A 156 4.21 -16.30 -15.70
C LEU A 156 3.80 -14.85 -15.95
N ILE A 157 4.02 -14.31 -17.15
CA ILE A 157 3.56 -12.96 -17.54
C ILE A 157 2.04 -12.86 -17.36
N ALA A 158 1.27 -13.86 -17.80
CA ALA A 158 -0.18 -13.89 -17.61
C ALA A 158 -0.60 -13.95 -16.14
N ALA A 159 0.11 -14.73 -15.31
CA ALA A 159 -0.14 -14.81 -13.87
C ALA A 159 0.21 -13.51 -13.13
N LEU A 160 1.28 -12.82 -13.53
CA LEU A 160 1.67 -11.53 -12.99
C LEU A 160 0.69 -10.43 -13.37
N VAL A 161 0.33 -10.30 -14.66
CA VAL A 161 -0.68 -9.32 -15.10
C VAL A 161 -2.04 -9.59 -14.45
N GLY A 162 -2.47 -10.85 -14.40
CA GLY A 162 -3.71 -11.26 -13.74
C GLY A 162 -3.72 -10.95 -12.24
N GLY A 163 -2.60 -11.21 -11.55
CA GLY A 163 -2.40 -10.81 -10.16
C GLY A 163 -2.44 -9.29 -9.98
N GLY A 164 -1.80 -8.54 -10.87
CA GLY A 164 -1.83 -7.08 -10.88
C GLY A 164 -3.24 -6.50 -11.00
N LEU A 165 -4.05 -7.04 -11.91
CA LEU A 165 -5.46 -6.67 -12.07
C LEU A 165 -6.30 -7.02 -10.83
N ALA A 166 -6.01 -8.14 -10.17
CA ALA A 166 -6.71 -8.53 -8.95
C ALA A 166 -6.35 -7.60 -7.77
N TYR A 167 -5.08 -7.24 -7.61
CA TYR A 167 -4.66 -6.27 -6.59
C TYR A 167 -5.26 -4.87 -6.83
N GLU A 168 -5.26 -4.39 -8.07
CA GLU A 168 -5.89 -3.12 -8.42
C GLU A 168 -7.39 -3.16 -8.13
N SER A 169 -8.08 -4.27 -8.45
CA SER A 169 -9.50 -4.46 -8.13
C SER A 169 -9.76 -4.43 -6.61
N ALA A 170 -8.78 -4.80 -5.79
CA ALA A 170 -8.83 -4.69 -4.34
C ALA A 170 -8.39 -3.30 -3.80
N GLY A 171 -7.98 -2.37 -4.67
CA GLY A 171 -7.47 -1.05 -4.29
C GLY A 171 -6.04 -1.04 -3.77
N LEU A 172 -5.25 -2.09 -4.05
CA LEU A 172 -3.87 -2.27 -3.59
C LEU A 172 -2.89 -1.96 -4.73
N LEU A 173 -2.64 -0.67 -4.94
CA LEU A 173 -1.98 -0.17 -6.14
C LEU A 173 -0.47 -0.46 -6.20
N TRP A 174 0.22 -0.53 -5.05
CA TRP A 174 1.66 -0.84 -5.03
C TRP A 174 1.92 -2.31 -5.35
N ALA A 175 1.14 -3.23 -4.79
CA ALA A 175 1.20 -4.65 -5.13
C ALA A 175 0.80 -4.89 -6.60
N ALA A 176 -0.23 -4.17 -7.08
CA ALA A 176 -0.63 -4.20 -8.48
C ALA A 176 0.52 -3.76 -9.41
N ARG A 177 1.13 -2.61 -9.10
CA ARG A 177 2.26 -2.06 -9.84
C ARG A 177 3.45 -3.00 -9.86
N ALA A 178 3.84 -3.55 -8.72
CA ALA A 178 4.96 -4.48 -8.64
C ALA A 178 4.76 -5.70 -9.56
N ASN A 179 3.56 -6.29 -9.54
CA ASN A 179 3.22 -7.42 -10.40
C ASN A 179 3.28 -7.07 -11.89
N VAL A 180 2.68 -5.94 -12.30
CA VAL A 180 2.70 -5.53 -13.71
C VAL A 180 4.11 -5.12 -14.16
N LEU A 181 4.90 -4.51 -13.29
CA LEU A 181 6.28 -4.14 -13.56
C LEU A 181 7.16 -5.40 -13.72
N ALA A 182 6.98 -6.40 -12.85
CA ALA A 182 7.65 -7.69 -12.99
C ALA A 182 7.25 -8.39 -14.30
N ALA A 183 5.96 -8.33 -14.68
CA ALA A 183 5.49 -8.86 -15.96
C ALA A 183 6.13 -8.15 -17.16
N ALA A 184 6.22 -6.82 -17.11
CA ALA A 184 6.88 -6.01 -18.12
C ALA A 184 8.36 -6.43 -18.25
N ASN A 185 9.07 -6.60 -17.13
CA ASN A 185 10.47 -7.02 -17.15
C ASN A 185 10.66 -8.41 -17.78
N GLN A 186 9.76 -9.36 -17.50
CA GLN A 186 9.79 -10.67 -18.15
C GLN A 186 9.51 -10.56 -19.65
N ALA A 187 8.59 -9.69 -20.06
CA ALA A 187 8.27 -9.48 -21.48
C ALA A 187 9.41 -8.77 -22.24
N PHE A 188 10.10 -7.83 -21.61
CA PHE A 188 11.27 -7.13 -22.17
C PHE A 188 12.53 -8.00 -22.19
N SER A 189 12.61 -9.03 -21.34
CA SER A 189 13.73 -9.97 -21.37
C SER A 189 13.84 -10.69 -22.72
N GLU A 190 12.71 -10.95 -23.40
CA GLU A 190 12.70 -11.51 -24.77
C GLU A 190 13.40 -10.59 -25.78
N PHE A 191 13.16 -9.28 -25.66
CA PHE A 191 13.80 -8.29 -26.51
C PHE A 191 15.30 -8.20 -26.23
N LEU A 192 15.71 -8.28 -24.96
CA LEU A 192 17.12 -8.26 -24.58
C LEU A 192 17.87 -9.52 -25.02
N GLU A 193 17.21 -10.68 -24.98
CA GLU A 193 17.81 -11.99 -25.33
C GLU A 193 17.82 -12.24 -26.85
N HIS A 194 16.75 -11.86 -27.55
CA HIS A 194 16.48 -12.27 -28.93
C HIS A 194 16.19 -11.11 -29.89
N GLY A 195 16.07 -9.88 -29.40
CA GLY A 195 15.72 -8.71 -30.22
C GLY A 195 14.24 -8.61 -30.58
N GLU A 196 13.39 -9.49 -30.03
CA GLU A 196 11.96 -9.55 -30.33
C GLU A 196 11.13 -8.87 -29.23
N LEU A 197 10.26 -7.94 -29.63
CA LEU A 197 9.31 -7.32 -28.71
C LEU A 197 8.00 -8.12 -28.68
N LEU A 198 7.63 -8.59 -27.48
CA LEU A 198 6.35 -9.24 -27.26
C LEU A 198 5.19 -8.22 -27.22
N PRO A 199 4.01 -8.52 -27.80
CA PRO A 199 2.82 -7.67 -27.66
C PRO A 199 2.42 -7.40 -26.21
N GLN A 200 2.73 -8.34 -25.31
CA GLN A 200 2.51 -8.25 -23.87
C GLN A 200 3.30 -7.09 -23.25
N SER A 201 4.46 -6.73 -23.80
CA SER A 201 5.23 -5.57 -23.35
C SER A 201 4.39 -4.30 -23.44
N LEU A 202 3.75 -4.05 -24.58
CA LEU A 202 2.88 -2.88 -24.77
C LEU A 202 1.69 -2.89 -23.79
N ALA A 203 1.08 -4.05 -23.58
CA ALA A 203 -0.04 -4.17 -22.63
C ALA A 203 0.39 -3.85 -21.19
N CYS A 204 1.56 -4.32 -20.75
CA CYS A 204 2.09 -4.04 -19.43
C CYS A 204 2.43 -2.55 -19.26
N LEU A 205 3.05 -1.91 -20.26
CA LEU A 205 3.39 -0.48 -20.21
C LEU A 205 2.15 0.41 -20.11
N ARG A 206 1.12 0.12 -20.92
CA ARG A 206 -0.18 0.81 -20.81
C ARG A 206 -0.79 0.66 -19.42
N LYS A 207 -0.69 -0.54 -18.85
CA LYS A 207 -1.20 -0.80 -17.51
C LYS A 207 -0.40 -0.07 -16.43
N LEU A 208 0.92 0.00 -16.56
CA LEU A 208 1.76 0.80 -15.66
C LEU A 208 1.38 2.28 -15.71
N ALA A 209 1.13 2.85 -16.90
CA ALA A 209 0.64 4.22 -17.02
C ALA A 209 -0.66 4.46 -16.24
N TRP A 210 -1.62 3.53 -16.31
CA TRP A 210 -2.86 3.61 -15.51
C TRP A 210 -2.61 3.56 -14.01
N LEU A 211 -1.75 2.63 -13.56
CA LEU A 211 -1.43 2.50 -12.13
C LEU A 211 -0.67 3.73 -11.60
N GLU A 212 0.24 4.30 -12.40
CA GLU A 212 0.90 5.55 -12.03
C GLU A 212 -0.06 6.74 -11.95
N LEU A 213 -1.04 6.77 -12.84
CA LEU A 213 -2.06 7.81 -12.87
C LEU A 213 -2.99 7.71 -11.64
N GLN A 214 -3.39 6.50 -11.24
CA GLN A 214 -4.12 6.24 -9.99
C GLN A 214 -3.29 6.57 -8.73
N LEU A 215 -1.97 6.40 -8.80
CA LEU A 215 -1.05 6.87 -7.76
C LEU A 215 -0.79 8.39 -7.83
N GLY A 216 -1.23 9.06 -8.91
CA GLY A 216 -1.04 10.47 -9.21
C GLY A 216 0.36 10.89 -9.61
N ARG A 217 1.28 9.94 -9.89
CA ARG A 217 2.69 10.22 -10.14
C ARG A 217 2.91 10.69 -11.55
N VAL A 218 2.87 12.01 -11.76
CA VAL A 218 2.93 12.63 -13.09
C VAL A 218 4.21 12.26 -13.86
N PRO A 219 5.43 12.37 -13.29
CA PRO A 219 6.65 12.05 -14.03
C PRO A 219 6.69 10.59 -14.52
N ALA A 220 6.30 9.64 -13.66
CA ALA A 220 6.26 8.22 -14.01
C ALA A 220 5.15 7.92 -15.02
N THR A 221 3.97 8.54 -14.88
CA THR A 221 2.85 8.41 -15.82
C THR A 221 3.28 8.79 -17.23
N LEU A 222 3.89 9.96 -17.39
CA LEU A 222 4.39 10.44 -18.67
C LEU A 222 5.47 9.51 -19.24
N GLN A 223 6.35 8.98 -18.39
CA GLN A 223 7.43 8.09 -18.82
C GLN A 223 6.91 6.79 -19.42
N TRP A 224 5.94 6.13 -18.77
CA TRP A 224 5.35 4.89 -19.28
C TRP A 224 4.53 5.12 -20.54
N ILE A 225 3.84 6.25 -20.62
CA ILE A 225 3.10 6.72 -21.78
C ILE A 225 4.02 6.87 -23.00
N ASP A 226 5.16 7.53 -22.82
CA ASP A 226 6.12 7.80 -23.88
C ASP A 226 6.76 6.49 -24.36
N LEU A 227 7.21 5.65 -23.43
CA LEU A 227 7.76 4.34 -23.75
C LEU A 227 6.73 3.43 -24.45
N ALA A 228 5.47 3.42 -24.01
CA ALA A 228 4.40 2.67 -24.66
C ALA A 228 4.19 3.11 -26.12
N SER A 229 4.30 4.41 -26.40
CA SER A 229 4.19 4.95 -27.75
C SER A 229 5.36 4.48 -28.63
N GLY A 230 6.59 4.50 -28.10
CA GLY A 230 7.76 3.95 -28.79
C GLY A 230 7.64 2.45 -29.07
N VAL A 231 7.20 1.66 -28.10
CA VAL A 231 6.99 0.21 -28.28
C VAL A 231 5.86 -0.08 -29.28
N ALA A 232 4.76 0.67 -29.25
CA ALA A 232 3.67 0.52 -30.21
C ALA A 232 4.12 0.76 -31.66
N GLN A 233 4.98 1.76 -31.87
CA GLN A 233 5.58 2.03 -33.19
C GLN A 233 6.48 0.87 -33.65
N ASN A 234 7.36 0.37 -32.77
CA ASN A 234 8.26 -0.74 -33.09
C ASN A 234 7.53 -2.07 -33.35
N LEU A 235 6.40 -2.31 -32.66
CA LEU A 235 5.53 -3.46 -32.91
C LEU A 235 4.75 -3.36 -34.23
N GLY A 236 4.75 -2.21 -34.91
CA GLY A 236 4.05 -2.00 -36.16
C GLY A 236 2.54 -2.22 -36.06
N ILE A 237 1.92 -1.88 -34.91
CA ILE A 237 0.48 -2.16 -34.69
C ILE A 237 -0.38 -1.44 -35.73
N SER A 238 -1.33 -2.16 -36.33
CA SER A 238 -2.19 -1.66 -37.41
C SER A 238 -3.66 -2.06 -37.22
N GLY A 239 -4.54 -1.44 -38.01
CA GLY A 239 -5.99 -1.70 -38.00
C GLY A 239 -6.61 -1.57 -36.61
N LYS A 240 -7.41 -2.58 -36.22
CA LYS A 240 -8.13 -2.60 -34.94
C LYS A 240 -7.21 -2.47 -33.71
N ARG A 241 -6.00 -3.05 -33.75
CA ARG A 241 -5.06 -2.96 -32.62
C ARG A 241 -4.56 -1.53 -32.40
N ARG A 242 -4.29 -0.80 -33.49
CA ARG A 242 -3.91 0.61 -33.44
C ARG A 242 -5.05 1.47 -32.92
N GLN A 243 -6.28 1.21 -33.38
CA GLN A 243 -7.46 1.94 -32.91
C GLN A 243 -7.66 1.76 -31.39
N VAL A 244 -7.64 0.52 -30.89
CA VAL A 244 -7.77 0.24 -29.45
C VAL A 244 -6.65 0.87 -28.62
N PHE A 245 -5.45 0.97 -29.16
CA PHE A 245 -4.34 1.67 -28.51
C PHE A 245 -4.60 3.18 -28.42
N LEU A 246 -5.01 3.81 -29.52
CA LEU A 246 -5.29 5.25 -29.57
C LEU A 246 -6.51 5.65 -28.75
N GLU A 247 -7.55 4.82 -28.71
CA GLU A 247 -8.72 5.03 -27.86
C GLU A 247 -8.32 5.02 -26.37
N GLU A 248 -7.57 4.01 -25.92
CA GLU A 248 -7.09 3.99 -24.54
C GLU A 248 -6.15 5.15 -24.23
N ARG A 249 -5.29 5.52 -25.18
CA ARG A 249 -4.40 6.69 -25.09
C ARG A 249 -5.18 7.98 -24.85
N ALA A 250 -6.27 8.20 -25.59
CA ALA A 250 -7.12 9.37 -25.43
C ALA A 250 -7.83 9.38 -24.06
N ILE A 251 -8.22 8.22 -23.54
CA ILE A 251 -8.79 8.14 -22.18
C ILE A 251 -7.71 8.47 -21.13
N GLN A 252 -6.49 7.93 -21.26
CA GLN A 252 -5.37 8.27 -20.37
C GLN A 252 -5.10 9.78 -20.35
N ASP A 253 -5.10 10.42 -21.52
CA ASP A 253 -4.94 11.86 -21.68
C ASP A 253 -6.07 12.64 -21.00
N GLY A 254 -7.32 12.26 -21.23
CA GLY A 254 -8.48 12.86 -20.56
C GLY A 254 -8.42 12.74 -19.03
N VAL A 255 -7.95 11.61 -18.50
CA VAL A 255 -7.83 11.38 -17.05
C VAL A 255 -6.63 12.12 -16.45
N LEU A 256 -5.51 12.21 -17.16
CA LEU A 256 -4.38 13.05 -16.76
C LEU A 256 -4.76 14.53 -16.72
N GLY A 257 -5.60 14.99 -17.66
CA GLY A 257 -6.20 16.32 -17.62
C GLY A 257 -7.03 16.56 -16.34
N ILE A 258 -7.85 15.59 -15.91
CA ILE A 258 -8.58 15.67 -14.61
C ILE A 258 -7.60 15.85 -13.45
N LEU A 259 -6.47 15.12 -13.45
CA LEU A 259 -5.45 15.25 -12.42
C LEU A 259 -4.80 16.64 -12.42
N PHE A 260 -4.52 17.22 -13.59
CA PHE A 260 -3.99 18.59 -13.70
C PHE A 260 -4.99 19.66 -13.26
N LEU A 261 -6.29 19.47 -13.50
CA LEU A 261 -7.32 20.36 -12.97
C LEU A 261 -7.37 20.39 -11.44
N ARG A 262 -6.76 19.42 -10.73
CA ARG A 262 -6.66 19.39 -9.27
C ARG A 262 -5.40 20.06 -8.72
N ALA A 263 -4.49 20.53 -9.58
CA ALA A 263 -3.26 21.18 -9.15
C ALA A 263 -3.55 22.50 -8.42
N ASP A 264 -2.84 22.75 -7.32
CA ASP A 264 -2.82 24.06 -6.68
C ASP A 264 -1.84 25.03 -7.37
N LEU A 265 -1.79 26.28 -6.93
CA LEU A 265 -0.97 27.31 -7.60
C LEU A 265 0.52 26.98 -7.62
N SER A 266 1.08 26.45 -6.52
CA SER A 266 2.51 26.11 -6.47
C SER A 266 2.83 24.91 -7.37
N GLN A 267 1.92 23.96 -7.50
CA GLN A 267 2.03 22.87 -8.47
C GLN A 267 1.91 23.36 -9.91
N LEU A 268 1.03 24.32 -10.19
CA LEU A 268 0.88 24.91 -11.53
C LEU A 268 2.14 25.65 -11.97
N GLU A 269 2.81 26.38 -11.08
CA GLU A 269 4.11 27.01 -11.37
C GLU A 269 5.15 25.98 -11.85
N LEU A 270 5.22 24.83 -11.19
CA LEU A 270 6.11 23.73 -11.58
C LEU A 270 5.70 23.08 -12.91
N LEU A 271 4.41 23.01 -13.19
CA LEU A 271 3.85 22.42 -14.42
C LEU A 271 3.91 23.39 -15.63
N SER A 272 4.19 24.67 -15.43
CA SER A 272 4.25 25.72 -16.49
C SER A 272 5.12 25.40 -17.72
N ILE A 273 6.08 24.47 -17.56
CA ILE A 273 7.02 24.02 -18.59
C ILE A 273 6.47 22.91 -19.50
N LEU A 274 5.34 22.32 -19.14
CA LEU A 274 4.86 21.07 -19.72
C LEU A 274 3.94 21.19 -20.94
N PRO A 275 3.15 22.28 -21.17
CA PRO A 275 2.16 22.32 -22.25
C PRO A 275 2.69 21.92 -23.64
N ASP A 276 3.79 22.52 -24.11
CA ASP A 276 4.38 22.19 -25.42
C ASP A 276 4.86 20.73 -25.48
N LYS A 277 5.35 20.19 -24.35
CA LYS A 277 5.80 18.80 -24.28
C LYS A 277 4.63 17.81 -24.33
N LEU A 278 3.49 18.16 -23.73
CA LEU A 278 2.28 17.36 -23.81
C LEU A 278 1.79 17.28 -25.26
N GLU A 279 1.83 18.41 -25.98
CA GLU A 279 1.51 18.45 -27.42
C GLU A 279 2.39 17.49 -28.22
N LEU A 280 3.71 17.53 -28.00
CA LEU A 280 4.67 16.68 -28.69
C LEU A 280 4.42 15.18 -28.47
N VAL A 281 4.01 14.79 -27.27
CA VAL A 281 3.72 13.39 -26.89
C VAL A 281 2.26 13.01 -27.19
N GLY A 282 1.49 13.91 -27.80
CA GLY A 282 0.10 13.70 -28.22
C GLY A 282 -0.90 13.63 -27.07
N LEU A 283 -0.70 14.45 -26.03
CA LEU A 283 -1.54 14.59 -24.84
C LEU A 283 -2.31 15.93 -24.85
N GLU A 284 -3.18 16.10 -25.84
CA GLU A 284 -3.86 17.37 -26.09
C GLU A 284 -4.85 17.75 -24.98
N MET A 285 -5.61 16.79 -24.44
CA MET A 285 -6.54 17.10 -23.34
C MET A 285 -5.77 17.57 -22.11
N SER A 286 -4.70 16.88 -21.75
CA SER A 286 -3.84 17.27 -20.64
C SER A 286 -3.26 18.68 -20.83
N ARG A 287 -2.86 19.02 -22.07
CA ARG A 287 -2.40 20.37 -22.44
C ARG A 287 -3.50 21.41 -22.23
N ILE A 288 -4.72 21.15 -22.70
CA ILE A 288 -5.89 22.02 -22.52
C ILE A 288 -6.17 22.28 -21.03
N ALA A 289 -6.23 21.22 -20.22
CA ALA A 289 -6.47 21.32 -18.78
C ALA A 289 -5.42 22.21 -18.10
N LEU A 290 -4.15 22.04 -18.49
CA LEU A 290 -3.04 22.77 -17.90
C LEU A 290 -3.03 24.24 -18.33
N LEU A 291 -3.21 24.53 -19.63
CA LEU A 291 -3.30 25.91 -20.13
C LEU A 291 -4.49 26.67 -19.51
N TYR A 292 -5.64 26.02 -19.42
CA TYR A 292 -6.81 26.59 -18.75
C TYR A 292 -6.53 26.88 -17.27
N SER A 293 -5.91 25.94 -16.56
CA SER A 293 -5.56 26.07 -15.14
C SER A 293 -4.51 27.16 -14.90
N LEU A 294 -3.57 27.36 -15.83
CA LEU A 294 -2.57 28.43 -15.79
C LEU A 294 -3.16 29.82 -16.12
N GLY A 295 -4.35 29.89 -16.75
CA GLY A 295 -5.03 31.13 -17.11
C GLY A 295 -4.84 31.57 -18.57
N TYR A 296 -4.64 30.62 -19.48
CA TYR A 296 -4.42 30.85 -20.92
C TYR A 296 -5.65 30.47 -21.77
N GLU A 297 -6.86 30.83 -21.34
CA GLU A 297 -8.08 30.63 -22.15
C GLU A 297 -8.03 31.41 -23.48
N ASP A 298 -7.43 32.59 -23.46
CA ASP A 298 -7.16 33.43 -24.64
C ASP A 298 -6.32 32.68 -25.70
N GLU A 299 -5.32 31.93 -25.26
CA GLU A 299 -4.47 31.14 -26.13
C GLU A 299 -5.24 29.98 -26.77
N LEU A 300 -6.00 29.24 -25.96
CA LEU A 300 -6.84 28.12 -26.42
C LEU A 300 -7.89 28.59 -27.45
N ARG A 301 -8.43 29.81 -27.29
CA ARG A 301 -9.34 30.43 -28.28
C ARG A 301 -8.61 30.85 -29.56
N ARG A 302 -7.41 31.40 -29.43
CA ARG A 302 -6.58 31.84 -30.57
C ARG A 302 -6.18 30.67 -31.47
N GLU A 303 -5.94 29.51 -30.88
CA GLU A 303 -5.61 28.27 -31.58
C GLU A 303 -6.85 27.56 -32.17
N GLY A 304 -8.06 27.97 -31.79
CA GLY A 304 -9.31 27.36 -32.23
C GLY A 304 -9.70 26.09 -31.46
N THR A 305 -8.99 25.76 -30.38
CA THR A 305 -9.31 24.64 -29.49
C THR A 305 -10.61 24.90 -28.71
N ILE A 306 -10.84 26.16 -28.31
CA ILE A 306 -12.13 26.61 -27.80
C ILE A 306 -12.89 27.31 -28.94
N PRO A 307 -14.10 26.84 -29.31
CA PRO A 307 -14.94 27.46 -30.33
C PRO A 307 -15.21 28.95 -30.03
N LYS A 308 -15.35 29.77 -31.08
CA LYS A 308 -15.57 31.22 -30.92
C LYS A 308 -16.95 31.53 -30.34
N GLU A 309 -17.88 30.60 -30.48
CA GLU A 309 -19.27 30.69 -30.04
C GLU A 309 -19.42 30.44 -28.53
N ASP A 310 -18.47 29.72 -27.91
CA ASP A 310 -18.52 29.39 -26.49
C ASP A 310 -18.00 30.57 -25.65
N ASP A 311 -18.81 31.10 -24.75
CA ASP A 311 -18.34 32.10 -23.78
C ASP A 311 -17.53 31.44 -22.63
N SER A 312 -16.99 32.25 -21.71
CA SER A 312 -16.19 31.72 -20.60
C SER A 312 -17.02 30.91 -19.59
N GLU A 313 -18.34 31.12 -19.51
CA GLU A 313 -19.22 30.32 -18.65
C GLU A 313 -19.42 28.91 -19.21
N ALA A 314 -19.63 28.79 -20.53
CA ALA A 314 -19.71 27.51 -21.23
C ALA A 314 -18.42 26.70 -21.09
N VAL A 315 -17.26 27.35 -21.23
CA VAL A 315 -15.95 26.72 -21.01
C VAL A 315 -15.81 26.26 -19.56
N LEU A 316 -16.19 27.10 -18.58
CA LEU A 316 -16.15 26.72 -17.17
C LEU A 316 -17.05 25.52 -16.86
N ASP A 317 -18.26 25.48 -17.41
CA ASP A 317 -19.20 24.36 -17.25
C ASP A 317 -18.64 23.06 -17.84
N PHE A 318 -18.01 23.13 -19.03
CA PHE A 318 -17.29 21.99 -19.61
C PHE A 318 -16.17 21.48 -18.69
N ILE A 319 -15.28 22.36 -18.23
CA ILE A 319 -14.17 22.00 -17.34
C ILE A 319 -14.70 21.42 -16.01
N ARG A 320 -15.78 21.98 -15.46
CA ARG A 320 -16.42 21.47 -14.24
C ARG A 320 -16.99 20.06 -14.45
N LYS A 321 -17.69 19.82 -15.55
CA LYS A 321 -18.23 18.50 -15.91
C LYS A 321 -17.11 17.48 -16.15
N TRP A 322 -16.01 17.92 -16.75
CA TRP A 322 -14.84 17.07 -16.96
C TRP A 322 -14.15 16.71 -15.64
N ALA A 323 -13.93 17.68 -14.75
CA ALA A 323 -13.36 17.44 -13.42
C ALA A 323 -14.21 16.49 -12.55
N LYS A 324 -15.53 16.45 -12.78
CA LYS A 324 -16.50 15.58 -12.08
C LYS A 324 -16.71 14.21 -12.75
N GLN A 325 -15.97 13.89 -13.81
CA GLN A 325 -16.09 12.57 -14.44
C GLN A 325 -15.78 11.45 -13.43
N PRO A 326 -16.48 10.29 -13.48
CA PRO A 326 -16.28 9.19 -12.53
C PRO A 326 -14.84 8.68 -12.43
N ALA A 327 -14.06 8.80 -13.51
CA ALA A 327 -12.63 8.45 -13.52
C ALA A 327 -11.81 9.22 -12.46
N GLY A 328 -12.28 10.40 -12.03
CA GLY A 328 -11.66 11.15 -10.95
C GLY A 328 -11.75 10.49 -9.56
N LEU A 329 -12.65 9.52 -9.36
CA LEU A 329 -12.78 8.81 -8.08
C LEU A 329 -11.57 7.90 -7.78
N ASP A 330 -10.89 7.43 -8.82
CA ASP A 330 -9.69 6.60 -8.71
C ASP A 330 -8.38 7.42 -8.71
N LEU A 331 -8.47 8.77 -8.76
CA LEU A 331 -7.32 9.68 -8.74
C LEU A 331 -7.12 10.32 -7.36
N PRO A 332 -5.88 10.65 -6.96
CA PRO A 332 -5.63 11.38 -5.73
C PRO A 332 -6.13 12.82 -5.82
N SER A 333 -6.27 13.47 -4.66
CA SER A 333 -6.78 14.84 -4.55
C SER A 333 -5.87 15.89 -5.21
N LYS A 334 -4.59 15.58 -5.44
CA LYS A 334 -3.61 16.44 -6.11
C LYS A 334 -2.61 15.60 -6.92
N PRO A 335 -2.01 16.14 -7.99
CA PRO A 335 -0.90 15.48 -8.68
C PRO A 335 0.33 15.33 -7.77
N VAL A 336 1.11 14.28 -7.99
CA VAL A 336 2.41 14.06 -7.36
C VAL A 336 3.50 14.36 -8.38
N LEU A 337 4.19 15.49 -8.18
CA LEU A 337 5.20 16.02 -9.13
C LEU A 337 6.63 15.54 -8.84
N GLY A 338 6.86 14.93 -7.67
CA GLY A 338 8.16 14.38 -7.28
C GLY A 338 9.25 15.43 -7.02
N GLU A 339 8.87 16.69 -6.76
CA GLU A 339 9.82 17.76 -6.43
C GLU A 339 10.27 17.74 -4.96
N GLY A 340 11.42 18.36 -4.69
CA GLY A 340 12.01 18.46 -3.35
C GLY A 340 12.97 17.32 -2.98
N GLU A 341 13.60 17.43 -1.81
CA GLU A 341 14.53 16.41 -1.29
C GLU A 341 13.82 15.18 -0.72
N GLN A 342 12.55 15.32 -0.34
CA GLN A 342 11.72 14.25 0.21
C GLN A 342 10.37 14.20 -0.50
N VAL A 343 9.87 12.99 -0.75
CA VAL A 343 8.56 12.75 -1.33
C VAL A 343 7.73 11.86 -0.41
N VAL A 344 6.40 11.92 -0.54
CA VAL A 344 5.48 11.13 0.29
C VAL A 344 4.71 10.14 -0.56
N LEU A 345 4.93 8.85 -0.34
CA LEU A 345 4.15 7.76 -0.92
C LEU A 345 3.06 7.33 0.06
N ARG A 346 1.88 6.96 -0.46
CA ARG A 346 0.72 6.58 0.35
C ARG A 346 0.19 5.22 -0.09
N SER A 347 -0.22 4.40 0.87
CA SER A 347 -0.96 3.16 0.65
C SER A 347 -2.10 3.08 1.66
N ARG A 348 -3.16 2.32 1.33
CA ARG A 348 -4.26 2.06 2.25
C ARG A 348 -4.54 0.58 2.33
N VAL A 349 -4.34 0.00 3.50
CA VAL A 349 -4.41 -1.45 3.74
C VAL A 349 -5.22 -1.71 5.00
N LEU A 350 -6.31 -2.48 4.86
CA LEU A 350 -7.19 -2.88 5.97
C LEU A 350 -7.80 -1.68 6.72
N GLY A 351 -7.94 -0.54 6.03
CA GLY A 351 -8.43 0.72 6.59
C GLY A 351 -7.39 1.59 7.28
N CYS A 352 -6.15 1.14 7.39
CA CYS A 352 -5.02 1.96 7.86
C CYS A 352 -4.38 2.70 6.67
N GLU A 353 -4.09 3.99 6.83
CA GLU A 353 -3.31 4.78 5.87
C GLU A 353 -1.82 4.73 6.20
N ILE A 354 -1.02 4.14 5.31
CA ILE A 354 0.42 4.06 5.44
C ILE A 354 1.05 5.23 4.67
N LYS A 355 1.83 6.07 5.35
CA LYS A 355 2.58 7.20 4.78
C LYS A 355 4.07 6.90 4.82
N ALA A 356 4.70 6.84 3.64
CA ALA A 356 6.15 6.70 3.53
C ALA A 356 6.78 8.04 3.13
N PHE A 357 7.61 8.59 4.02
CA PHE A 357 8.39 9.79 3.79
C PHE A 357 9.78 9.39 3.28
N VAL A 358 10.06 9.63 2.00
CA VAL A 358 11.16 8.98 1.29
C VAL A 358 12.11 10.02 0.74
N ALA A 359 13.41 9.89 1.01
CA ALA A 359 14.42 10.69 0.34
C ALA A 359 14.31 10.52 -1.19
N ASN A 360 14.34 11.63 -1.93
CA ASN A 360 14.07 11.65 -3.37
C ASN A 360 15.29 11.22 -4.19
N ASN A 361 15.70 9.97 -4.01
CA ASN A 361 16.73 9.29 -4.79
C ASN A 361 16.23 7.89 -5.20
N PHE A 362 16.88 7.27 -6.19
CA PHE A 362 16.38 6.03 -6.80
C PHE A 362 16.33 4.87 -5.80
N ALA A 363 17.38 4.74 -4.97
CA ALA A 363 17.51 3.65 -4.02
C ALA A 363 16.44 3.72 -2.91
N SER A 364 16.24 4.90 -2.31
CA SER A 364 15.20 5.13 -1.30
C SER A 364 13.81 4.90 -1.87
N MET A 365 13.55 5.39 -3.09
CA MET A 365 12.27 5.19 -3.77
C MET A 365 11.99 3.70 -4.02
N CYS A 366 12.94 2.95 -4.57
CA CYS A 366 12.77 1.52 -4.80
C CYS A 366 12.50 0.75 -3.51
N LEU A 367 13.21 1.07 -2.43
CA LEU A 367 12.99 0.44 -1.13
C LEU A 367 11.60 0.76 -0.56
N ALA A 368 11.14 2.01 -0.69
CA ALA A 368 9.80 2.40 -0.26
C ALA A 368 8.71 1.67 -1.04
N GLU A 369 8.81 1.67 -2.37
CA GLU A 369 7.90 0.95 -3.26
C GLU A 369 7.85 -0.55 -2.93
N TRP A 370 9.01 -1.16 -2.65
CA TRP A 370 9.09 -2.57 -2.28
C TRP A 370 8.40 -2.85 -0.94
N ILE A 371 8.68 -2.05 0.10
CA ILE A 371 8.04 -2.20 1.41
C ILE A 371 6.51 -2.04 1.30
N LEU A 372 6.04 -1.04 0.56
CA LEU A 372 4.60 -0.81 0.36
C LEU A 372 3.95 -1.96 -0.43
N ALA A 373 4.54 -2.36 -1.56
CA ALA A 373 4.03 -3.45 -2.39
C ALA A 373 3.98 -4.78 -1.63
N ALA A 374 4.99 -5.06 -0.81
CA ALA A 374 5.03 -6.29 -0.03
C ALA A 374 4.09 -6.25 1.18
N THR A 375 3.88 -5.09 1.81
CA THR A 375 2.87 -4.91 2.86
C THR A 375 1.46 -5.13 2.30
N GLU A 376 1.14 -4.52 1.15
CA GLU A 376 -0.12 -4.75 0.44
C GLU A 376 -0.26 -6.22 0.02
N GLY A 377 0.78 -6.81 -0.55
CA GLY A 377 0.79 -8.19 -1.00
C GLY A 377 0.55 -9.20 0.12
N LEU A 378 1.11 -8.98 1.31
CA LEU A 378 0.90 -9.84 2.47
C LEU A 378 -0.54 -9.71 3.01
N LEU A 379 -1.03 -8.49 3.15
CA LEU A 379 -2.29 -8.18 3.83
C LEU A 379 -3.50 -8.12 2.90
N ALA A 380 -3.33 -8.38 1.61
CA ALA A 380 -4.43 -8.36 0.66
C ALA A 380 -5.58 -9.28 1.08
N THR A 381 -5.29 -10.50 1.49
CA THR A 381 -6.31 -11.52 1.77
C THR A 381 -6.85 -11.46 3.21
N SER A 382 -6.57 -10.36 3.91
CA SER A 382 -6.74 -10.26 5.36
C SER A 382 -8.03 -9.57 5.83
N LEU A 383 -8.83 -8.97 4.95
CA LEU A 383 -10.11 -8.33 5.34
C LEU A 383 -11.08 -9.32 6.01
N ASP A 384 -11.09 -10.57 5.56
CA ASP A 384 -11.94 -11.65 6.10
C ASP A 384 -11.13 -12.68 6.93
N ALA A 385 -9.87 -12.37 7.27
CA ALA A 385 -8.99 -13.31 7.97
C ALA A 385 -9.00 -13.15 9.51
N GLY A 386 -9.98 -12.43 10.06
CA GLY A 386 -10.11 -12.23 11.51
C GLY A 386 -9.04 -11.33 12.12
N LEU A 387 -8.52 -10.37 11.35
CA LEU A 387 -7.65 -9.31 11.85
C LEU A 387 -8.46 -8.17 12.47
N PHE A 388 -8.00 -7.67 13.62
CA PHE A 388 -8.49 -6.44 14.23
C PHE A 388 -7.52 -5.31 13.87
N THR A 389 -7.86 -4.55 12.82
CA THR A 389 -7.12 -3.33 12.46
C THR A 389 -7.48 -2.21 13.43
N HIS A 390 -6.47 -1.62 14.05
CA HIS A 390 -6.66 -0.62 15.10
C HIS A 390 -5.96 0.72 14.81
N ALA A 391 -4.92 0.72 13.96
CA ALA A 391 -4.26 1.95 13.58
C ALA A 391 -5.03 2.65 12.47
N GLN A 392 -5.33 3.93 12.68
CA GLN A 392 -5.84 4.81 11.65
C GLN A 392 -4.77 5.12 10.60
N ASP A 393 -3.56 5.39 11.05
CA ASP A 393 -2.43 5.75 10.22
C ASP A 393 -1.12 5.14 10.76
N PHE A 394 -0.18 4.90 9.85
CA PHE A 394 1.15 4.41 10.17
C PHE A 394 2.18 5.14 9.30
N SER A 395 3.24 5.63 9.92
CA SER A 395 4.28 6.39 9.22
C SER A 395 5.60 5.62 9.20
N LEU A 396 6.24 5.59 8.03
CA LEU A 396 7.63 5.17 7.88
C LEU A 396 8.44 6.26 7.20
N ARG A 397 9.72 6.37 7.54
CA ARG A 397 10.65 7.31 6.93
C ARG A 397 11.84 6.53 6.37
N ILE A 398 12.20 6.81 5.13
CA ILE A 398 13.29 6.15 4.42
C ILE A 398 14.32 7.19 4.05
N SER A 399 15.53 7.03 4.59
CA SER A 399 16.64 7.96 4.42
C SER A 399 17.91 7.26 3.94
N ALA A 400 18.73 7.98 3.17
CA ALA A 400 20.08 7.56 2.83
C ALA A 400 21.06 8.16 3.85
N LYS A 401 22.04 7.37 4.30
CA LYS A 401 23.10 7.79 5.23
C LYS A 401 24.47 7.49 4.62
N LYS A 402 25.36 8.48 4.60
CA LYS A 402 26.74 8.35 4.07
C LYS A 402 27.56 7.32 4.81
N ASP A 403 27.44 7.27 6.13
CA ASP A 403 28.28 6.43 6.99
C ASP A 403 27.77 4.98 7.10
N LEU A 404 26.64 4.66 6.46
CA LEU A 404 26.05 3.33 6.52
C LEU A 404 26.54 2.47 5.34
N VAL A 405 27.33 1.45 5.64
CA VAL A 405 27.84 0.49 4.64
C VAL A 405 27.17 -0.88 4.84
N GLY A 406 26.66 -1.48 3.76
CA GLY A 406 26.07 -2.82 3.79
C GLY A 406 24.53 -2.80 3.78
N LYS A 407 23.92 -3.72 4.54
CA LYS A 407 22.46 -3.87 4.57
C LYS A 407 21.77 -2.69 5.26
N PRO A 408 20.53 -2.33 4.86
CA PRO A 408 19.75 -1.33 5.56
C PRO A 408 19.50 -1.69 7.03
N GLN A 409 19.27 -0.67 7.82
CA GLN A 409 18.93 -0.76 9.23
C GLN A 409 17.57 -0.14 9.46
N TYR A 410 16.90 -0.54 10.54
CA TYR A 410 15.65 0.07 10.95
C TYR A 410 15.57 0.24 12.46
N SER A 411 14.82 1.26 12.88
CA SER A 411 14.52 1.57 14.26
C SER A 411 13.13 2.21 14.37
N PHE A 412 12.57 2.21 15.57
CA PHE A 412 11.38 2.99 15.86
C PHE A 412 11.78 4.26 16.58
N GLU A 413 11.42 5.39 15.99
CA GLU A 413 11.61 6.70 16.59
C GLU A 413 10.26 7.29 16.97
N LYS A 414 10.29 8.24 17.92
CA LYS A 414 9.12 9.03 18.29
C LYS A 414 9.14 10.32 17.50
N ALA A 415 8.06 10.62 16.79
CA ALA A 415 7.84 11.92 16.17
C ALA A 415 6.38 12.33 16.41
N ASP A 416 6.17 13.56 16.90
CA ASP A 416 4.84 14.15 17.12
C ASP A 416 3.86 13.28 17.93
N GLY A 417 4.36 12.54 18.94
CA GLY A 417 3.54 11.67 19.78
C GLY A 417 3.17 10.32 19.14
N HIS A 418 3.77 9.96 18.00
CA HIS A 418 3.54 8.68 17.31
C HIS A 418 4.84 7.92 17.04
N GLN A 419 4.74 6.59 16.96
CA GLN A 419 5.86 5.77 16.49
C GLN A 419 6.00 5.87 14.97
N VAL A 420 7.20 6.25 14.52
CA VAL A 420 7.60 6.24 13.12
C VAL A 420 8.64 5.14 12.92
N LEU A 421 8.44 4.30 11.90
CA LEU A 421 9.45 3.34 11.48
C LEU A 421 10.51 4.05 10.64
N GLU A 422 11.70 4.25 11.20
CA GLU A 422 12.86 4.77 10.50
C GLU A 422 13.60 3.63 9.82
N VAL A 423 13.84 3.77 8.52
CA VAL A 423 14.63 2.85 7.70
C VAL A 423 15.76 3.64 7.06
N SER A 424 17.00 3.25 7.33
CA SER A 424 18.19 3.88 6.76
C SER A 424 18.94 2.91 5.88
N HIS A 425 19.44 3.37 4.74
CA HIS A 425 20.34 2.61 3.87
C HIS A 425 21.57 3.44 3.48
N GLY A 426 22.62 2.78 2.98
CA GLY A 426 23.82 3.47 2.49
C GLY A 426 23.53 4.32 1.26
N GLU A 427 24.24 5.45 1.11
CA GLU A 427 24.28 6.15 -0.17
C GLU A 427 24.95 5.25 -1.23
N SER A 428 24.33 5.11 -2.40
CA SER A 428 24.90 4.36 -3.52
C SER A 428 25.16 5.32 -4.67
N GLU A 429 26.41 5.39 -5.11
CA GLU A 429 26.82 6.12 -6.33
C GLU A 429 26.56 5.32 -7.62
N SER A 430 26.15 4.04 -7.51
CA SER A 430 25.89 3.19 -8.68
C SER A 430 24.55 3.53 -9.34
N ALA A 431 24.49 3.48 -10.67
CA ALA A 431 23.25 3.68 -11.43
C ALA A 431 22.15 2.66 -11.13
N ILE A 432 22.52 1.49 -10.57
CA ILE A 432 21.59 0.46 -10.11
C ILE A 432 20.99 0.81 -8.72
N GLY A 433 21.53 1.84 -8.05
CA GLY A 433 21.04 2.45 -6.80
C GLY A 433 20.60 1.42 -5.77
N ARG A 434 21.55 0.64 -5.26
CA ARG A 434 21.26 -0.47 -4.35
C ARG A 434 21.29 0.01 -2.92
N THR A 435 20.22 -0.28 -2.18
CA THR A 435 20.14 -0.06 -0.73
C THR A 435 20.85 -1.16 0.06
N GLY A 436 21.22 -2.28 -0.57
CA GLY A 436 21.66 -3.50 0.10
C GLY A 436 20.52 -4.33 0.72
N ALA A 437 19.27 -3.91 0.53
CA ALA A 437 18.09 -4.67 0.98
C ALA A 437 17.96 -5.99 0.23
N ASP A 438 17.57 -7.05 0.94
CA ASP A 438 17.19 -8.32 0.37
C ASP A 438 15.75 -8.71 0.80
N SER A 439 15.25 -9.79 0.23
CA SER A 439 13.94 -10.36 0.56
C SER A 439 13.74 -10.60 2.06
N GLN A 440 14.79 -10.97 2.79
CA GLN A 440 14.71 -11.24 4.24
C GLN A 440 14.56 -9.94 5.04
N PHE A 441 15.26 -8.88 4.66
CA PHE A 441 15.12 -7.56 5.26
C PHE A 441 13.68 -7.06 5.12
N VAL A 442 13.14 -7.09 3.90
CA VAL A 442 11.77 -6.62 3.64
C VAL A 442 10.74 -7.48 4.38
N GLN A 443 10.94 -8.80 4.43
CA GLN A 443 10.12 -9.70 5.24
C GLN A 443 10.07 -9.26 6.71
N LYS A 444 11.24 -8.94 7.28
CA LYS A 444 11.37 -8.49 8.67
C LYS A 444 10.64 -7.17 8.90
N ILE A 445 10.79 -6.20 7.98
CA ILE A 445 10.08 -4.92 8.05
C ILE A 445 8.55 -5.10 8.04
N ILE A 446 8.00 -5.94 7.17
CA ILE A 446 6.55 -6.15 7.12
C ILE A 446 6.03 -6.80 8.41
N LEU A 447 6.82 -7.73 8.99
CA LEU A 447 6.52 -8.33 10.29
C LEU A 447 6.54 -7.33 11.45
N GLU A 448 7.31 -6.25 11.33
CA GLU A 448 7.28 -5.14 12.29
C GLU A 448 6.05 -4.23 12.05
N ILE A 449 5.66 -3.99 10.80
CA ILE A 449 4.51 -3.15 10.47
C ILE A 449 3.20 -3.82 10.93
N LEU A 450 3.03 -5.12 10.68
CA LEU A 450 1.78 -5.85 10.92
C LEU A 450 1.18 -5.63 12.32
N PRO A 451 1.86 -5.95 13.45
CA PRO A 451 1.27 -5.82 14.78
C PRO A 451 0.96 -4.38 15.19
N ARG A 452 1.54 -3.38 14.51
CA ARG A 452 1.31 -1.95 14.75
C ARG A 452 0.12 -1.40 13.99
N ILE A 453 -0.39 -2.13 13.00
CA ILE A 453 -1.59 -1.75 12.26
C ILE A 453 -2.77 -2.67 12.57
N ALA A 454 -2.53 -3.97 12.74
CA ALA A 454 -3.56 -4.97 12.92
C ALA A 454 -3.10 -6.16 13.78
N LEU A 455 -3.98 -6.64 14.65
CA LEU A 455 -3.72 -7.78 15.53
C LEU A 455 -4.63 -8.95 15.14
N PRO A 456 -4.08 -10.15 14.87
CA PRO A 456 -4.92 -11.30 14.57
C PRO A 456 -5.63 -11.76 15.85
N ARG A 457 -6.94 -12.05 15.75
CA ARG A 457 -7.69 -12.63 16.89
C ARG A 457 -7.08 -13.95 17.38
N ASN A 458 -6.55 -14.75 16.44
CA ASN A 458 -5.81 -15.97 16.72
C ASN A 458 -4.55 -16.01 15.83
N VAL A 459 -3.39 -15.76 16.43
CA VAL A 459 -2.09 -15.69 15.73
C VAL A 459 -1.79 -17.00 14.98
N LYS A 460 -2.05 -18.16 15.59
CA LYS A 460 -1.75 -19.47 15.01
C LYS A 460 -2.61 -19.73 13.79
N GLN A 461 -3.93 -19.54 13.91
CA GLN A 461 -4.87 -19.73 12.81
C GLN A 461 -4.57 -18.78 11.64
N TYR A 462 -4.28 -17.51 11.95
CA TYR A 462 -3.90 -16.53 10.93
C TYR A 462 -2.60 -16.94 10.21
N GLY A 463 -1.58 -17.36 10.95
CA GLY A 463 -0.31 -17.84 10.38
C GLY A 463 -0.49 -19.06 9.48
N GLU A 464 -1.23 -20.08 9.94
CA GLU A 464 -1.51 -21.29 9.16
C GLU A 464 -2.27 -20.97 7.85
N GLN A 465 -3.21 -20.04 7.90
CA GLN A 465 -3.98 -19.62 6.73
C GLN A 465 -3.15 -18.77 5.77
N VAL A 466 -2.70 -17.59 6.21
CA VAL A 466 -2.10 -16.57 5.33
C VAL A 466 -0.66 -16.93 4.98
N LEU A 467 0.15 -17.34 5.95
CA LEU A 467 1.56 -17.65 5.69
C LEU A 467 1.76 -19.06 5.15
N GLY A 468 0.97 -20.03 5.65
CA GLY A 468 1.00 -21.42 5.24
C GLY A 468 0.25 -21.68 3.93
N ARG A 469 -1.09 -21.85 4.02
CA ARG A 469 -1.93 -22.31 2.89
C ARG A 469 -1.95 -21.35 1.71
N GLU A 470 -1.92 -20.05 1.98
CA GLU A 470 -1.96 -19.00 0.94
C GLU A 470 -0.57 -18.58 0.46
N GLU A 471 0.51 -19.10 1.06
CA GLU A 471 1.91 -18.77 0.72
C GLU A 471 2.18 -17.24 0.73
N GLY A 472 1.60 -16.53 1.71
CA GLY A 472 1.52 -15.07 1.74
C GLY A 472 2.86 -14.35 1.62
N PHE A 473 3.94 -14.88 2.21
CA PHE A 473 5.27 -14.29 2.05
C PHE A 473 5.83 -14.43 0.63
N SER A 474 5.64 -15.58 0.00
CA SER A 474 6.12 -15.77 -1.37
C SER A 474 5.41 -14.81 -2.31
N ARG A 475 4.08 -14.70 -2.16
CA ARG A 475 3.26 -13.74 -2.92
C ARG A 475 3.69 -12.28 -2.67
N ALA A 476 4.03 -11.94 -1.43
CA ALA A 476 4.39 -10.58 -1.05
C ALA A 476 5.79 -10.15 -1.51
N ILE A 477 6.75 -11.08 -1.64
CA ILE A 477 8.17 -10.76 -1.75
C ILE A 477 8.76 -11.10 -3.13
N THR A 478 8.37 -12.22 -3.75
CA THR A 478 9.07 -12.77 -4.93
C THR A 478 9.11 -11.81 -6.12
N PHE A 479 8.05 -11.02 -6.33
CA PHE A 479 7.90 -10.14 -7.50
C PHE A 479 7.63 -8.67 -7.12
N SER A 480 8.00 -8.26 -5.91
CA SER A 480 7.72 -6.92 -5.39
C SER A 480 8.88 -5.94 -5.47
N ASP A 481 10.10 -6.41 -5.79
CA ASP A 481 11.28 -5.54 -5.96
C ASP A 481 11.20 -4.77 -7.29
N PRO A 482 11.13 -3.42 -7.26
CA PRO A 482 11.06 -2.61 -8.46
C PRO A 482 12.44 -2.28 -9.05
N GLY A 483 13.53 -2.42 -8.29
CA GLY A 483 14.84 -1.86 -8.63
C GLY A 483 15.44 -2.47 -9.90
N VAL A 484 15.47 -3.80 -10.00
CA VAL A 484 15.97 -4.49 -11.20
C VAL A 484 15.04 -4.27 -12.41
N PRO A 485 13.72 -4.48 -12.32
CA PRO A 485 12.79 -4.20 -13.42
C PRO A 485 12.88 -2.78 -13.98
N LEU A 486 12.92 -1.75 -13.13
CA LEU A 486 12.98 -0.36 -13.59
C LEU A 486 14.26 -0.09 -14.37
N ASN A 487 15.41 -0.52 -13.86
CA ASN A 487 16.69 -0.36 -14.55
C ASN A 487 16.73 -1.10 -15.90
N ASN A 488 16.18 -2.32 -15.96
CA ASN A 488 16.16 -3.10 -17.20
C ASN A 488 15.29 -2.46 -18.30
N ILE A 489 14.18 -1.83 -17.91
CA ILE A 489 13.21 -1.29 -18.88
C ILE A 489 13.49 0.17 -19.24
N LEU A 490 13.84 1.01 -18.26
CA LEU A 490 13.99 2.46 -18.40
C LEU A 490 15.45 2.93 -18.44
N GLY A 491 16.41 2.06 -18.08
CA GLY A 491 17.82 2.42 -17.98
C GLY A 491 18.12 3.35 -16.81
N GLU A 492 19.25 4.05 -16.90
CA GLU A 492 19.82 4.84 -15.78
C GLU A 492 19.16 6.23 -15.59
N LYS A 493 18.44 6.73 -16.60
CA LYS A 493 17.82 8.06 -16.59
C LYS A 493 16.32 7.97 -16.32
N ILE A 494 15.96 7.63 -15.08
CA ILE A 494 14.56 7.56 -14.65
C ILE A 494 14.10 8.93 -14.15
N ALA A 495 13.12 9.51 -14.84
CA ALA A 495 12.53 10.78 -14.44
C ALA A 495 11.65 10.60 -13.19
N ARG A 496 12.10 11.16 -12.08
CA ARG A 496 11.43 11.17 -10.77
C ARG A 496 10.77 12.51 -10.48
N ARG A 497 11.30 13.58 -11.07
CA ARG A 497 10.81 14.96 -10.87
C ARG A 497 10.18 15.49 -12.13
N ILE A 498 9.19 16.37 -12.00
CA ILE A 498 8.61 17.05 -13.16
C ILE A 498 9.62 18.00 -13.82
N SER A 499 10.55 18.57 -13.05
CA SER A 499 11.66 19.38 -13.55
C SER A 499 12.62 18.60 -14.46
N GLU A 500 12.78 17.28 -14.28
CA GLU A 500 13.58 16.42 -15.16
C GLU A 500 12.88 16.19 -16.51
N TRP A 501 11.60 16.54 -16.65
CA TRP A 501 10.90 16.59 -17.93
C TRP A 501 11.19 17.86 -18.73
N ARG A 502 11.98 18.82 -18.20
CA ARG A 502 12.50 19.94 -19.00
C ARG A 502 13.37 19.39 -20.12
N SER A 503 13.17 19.88 -21.33
CA SER A 503 14.02 19.52 -22.46
C SER A 503 15.17 20.51 -22.61
N GLU A 504 16.23 20.09 -23.30
CA GLU A 504 17.32 20.98 -23.72
C GLU A 504 16.89 21.97 -24.82
N GLN A 505 15.81 21.67 -25.56
CA GLN A 505 15.17 22.60 -26.48
C GLN A 505 14.36 23.64 -25.70
N THR A 506 14.44 24.90 -26.14
CA THR A 506 13.78 26.05 -25.51
C THR A 506 12.27 26.01 -25.80
N TYR A 507 11.52 25.21 -25.05
CA TYR A 507 10.05 25.26 -25.08
C TYR A 507 9.52 26.52 -24.38
N LYS A 508 8.33 26.98 -24.79
CA LYS A 508 7.68 28.13 -24.18
C LYS A 508 7.29 27.78 -22.74
N THR A 509 7.69 28.63 -21.80
CA THR A 509 7.23 28.53 -20.41
C THR A 509 5.98 29.38 -20.23
N PHE A 510 4.89 28.76 -19.76
CA PHE A 510 3.60 29.41 -19.56
C PHE A 510 3.46 29.87 -18.11
N GLN A 511 3.90 31.11 -17.84
CA GLN A 511 3.84 31.72 -16.50
C GLN A 511 2.42 31.68 -15.91
N LEU A 512 2.30 31.33 -14.64
CA LEU A 512 1.01 31.31 -13.94
C LEU A 512 0.35 32.70 -13.97
N ARG A 513 -0.80 32.83 -14.64
CA ARG A 513 -1.56 34.09 -14.76
C ARG A 513 -2.67 34.23 -13.71
N ARG A 514 -3.05 33.13 -13.05
CA ARG A 514 -4.13 33.13 -12.04
C ARG A 514 -3.59 33.51 -10.65
N SER A 515 -4.38 34.27 -9.89
CA SER A 515 -4.15 34.56 -8.47
C SER A 515 -4.78 33.53 -7.52
N GLN A 516 -5.72 32.73 -8.02
CA GLN A 516 -6.42 31.66 -7.30
C GLN A 516 -6.62 30.46 -8.24
N PRO A 517 -6.66 29.21 -7.72
CA PRO A 517 -6.97 28.05 -8.56
C PRO A 517 -8.31 28.24 -9.30
N TRP A 518 -8.44 27.67 -10.49
CA TRP A 518 -9.67 27.84 -11.31
C TRP A 518 -10.95 27.39 -10.60
N PHE A 519 -10.81 26.47 -9.63
CA PHE A 519 -11.90 25.92 -8.84
C PHE A 519 -12.18 26.69 -7.54
N HIS A 520 -11.50 27.81 -7.28
CA HIS A 520 -11.74 28.59 -6.07
C HIS A 520 -13.20 29.06 -5.99
N GLY A 521 -13.84 28.84 -4.84
CA GLY A 521 -15.25 29.18 -4.64
C GLY A 521 -16.25 28.28 -5.38
N LEU A 522 -15.79 27.23 -6.08
CA LEU A 522 -16.66 26.26 -6.75
C LEU A 522 -16.88 25.04 -5.88
N ASP A 523 -18.13 24.61 -5.78
CA ASP A 523 -18.46 23.34 -5.16
C ASP A 523 -18.21 22.17 -6.14
N LEU A 524 -16.98 21.66 -6.05
CA LEU A 524 -16.52 20.46 -6.74
C LEU A 524 -16.72 19.19 -5.89
N GLU A 525 -16.85 19.32 -4.57
CA GLU A 525 -17.16 18.21 -3.68
C GLU A 525 -18.68 17.89 -3.72
N PRO A 526 -19.09 16.69 -3.32
CA PRO A 526 -20.51 16.44 -3.05
C PRO A 526 -20.99 17.39 -1.93
N PRO A 527 -22.28 17.78 -1.92
CA PRO A 527 -22.82 18.67 -0.91
C PRO A 527 -22.48 18.15 0.48
N LYS A 528 -21.92 19.02 1.34
CA LYS A 528 -21.81 18.72 2.77
C LYS A 528 -23.24 18.63 3.33
N GLU A 529 -23.79 17.42 3.37
CA GLU A 529 -24.96 17.16 4.20
C GLU A 529 -24.63 17.61 5.63
N LYS A 530 -25.61 18.21 6.32
CA LYS A 530 -25.43 18.57 7.73
C LYS A 530 -24.89 17.35 8.45
N ALA A 531 -23.75 17.50 9.13
CA ALA A 531 -23.07 16.43 9.82
C ALA A 531 -23.98 15.89 10.93
N ALA A 532 -24.78 14.88 10.60
CA ALA A 532 -25.46 14.04 11.57
C ALA A 532 -24.42 13.08 12.14
N GLY A 533 -24.23 13.07 13.46
CA GLY A 533 -23.29 12.14 14.10
C GLY A 533 -23.66 10.68 13.82
N ILE A 534 -22.72 9.75 13.94
CA ILE A 534 -22.95 8.30 13.70
C ILE A 534 -24.16 7.77 14.48
N LEU A 535 -24.41 8.35 15.65
CA LEU A 535 -25.50 8.02 16.55
C LEU A 535 -26.89 8.38 16.03
N GLU A 536 -27.00 9.24 15.01
CA GLU A 536 -28.28 9.75 14.50
C GLU A 536 -28.91 8.85 13.42
N ASN A 537 -28.15 7.93 12.81
CA ASN A 537 -28.60 7.08 11.70
C ASN A 537 -28.22 5.59 11.89
N LEU A 538 -28.51 5.04 13.06
CA LEU A 538 -28.25 3.63 13.35
C LEU A 538 -29.33 2.72 12.76
N GLY A 539 -28.92 1.68 12.02
CA GLY A 539 -29.84 0.64 11.54
C GLY A 539 -30.38 -0.24 12.68
N GLU A 540 -31.54 -0.86 12.46
CA GLU A 540 -32.14 -1.80 13.41
C GLU A 540 -31.86 -3.26 13.01
N GLY A 541 -31.76 -4.16 14.01
CA GLY A 541 -31.60 -5.60 13.77
C GLY A 541 -30.17 -6.04 13.39
N ASP A 542 -30.07 -7.22 12.77
CA ASP A 542 -28.80 -7.76 12.28
C ASP A 542 -28.38 -7.13 10.94
N PRO A 543 -27.08 -6.97 10.67
CA PRO A 543 -26.61 -6.42 9.41
C PRO A 543 -27.06 -7.29 8.23
N PRO A 544 -27.55 -6.68 7.12
CA PRO A 544 -27.80 -7.39 5.87
C PRO A 544 -26.61 -8.23 5.44
N ARG A 545 -26.87 -9.41 4.85
CA ARG A 545 -25.80 -10.36 4.46
C ARG A 545 -24.84 -9.76 3.44
N GLU A 546 -25.34 -8.86 2.60
CA GLU A 546 -24.58 -8.14 1.59
C GLU A 546 -23.47 -7.29 2.21
N LEU A 547 -23.70 -6.69 3.39
CA LEU A 547 -22.70 -5.90 4.11
C LEU A 547 -21.60 -6.76 4.77
N LEU A 548 -21.83 -8.08 4.85
CA LEU A 548 -20.87 -9.04 5.38
C LEU A 548 -20.01 -9.68 4.29
N ASP A 549 -20.31 -9.42 3.00
CA ASP A 549 -19.54 -9.95 1.88
C ASP A 549 -18.36 -9.03 1.52
N PHE A 550 -17.17 -9.43 1.95
CA PHE A 550 -15.92 -8.72 1.63
C PHE A 550 -15.28 -9.17 0.31
N SER A 551 -15.90 -10.07 -0.47
CA SER A 551 -15.23 -10.71 -1.62
C SER A 551 -14.82 -9.75 -2.75
N ALA A 552 -15.44 -8.57 -2.82
CA ALA A 552 -15.18 -7.51 -3.81
C ALA A 552 -15.00 -6.10 -3.21
N VAL A 553 -14.94 -5.98 -1.87
CA VAL A 553 -14.74 -4.69 -1.19
C VAL A 553 -13.29 -4.23 -1.37
N LYS A 554 -13.05 -2.99 -1.80
CA LYS A 554 -11.67 -2.46 -1.87
C LYS A 554 -11.14 -2.15 -0.47
N HIS A 555 -9.83 -2.31 -0.25
CA HIS A 555 -9.19 -1.84 1.00
C HIS A 555 -9.35 -0.33 1.19
N SER A 556 -9.53 0.43 0.11
CA SER A 556 -9.79 1.87 0.16
C SER A 556 -11.21 2.25 0.62
N GLN A 557 -12.16 1.30 0.57
CA GLN A 557 -13.54 1.45 1.06
C GLN A 557 -13.68 0.99 2.53
N VAL A 558 -12.58 0.55 3.14
CA VAL A 558 -12.50 0.28 4.57
C VAL A 558 -11.71 1.41 5.21
N ARG A 559 -12.11 1.87 6.38
CA ARG A 559 -11.38 2.89 7.14
C ARG A 559 -11.40 2.62 8.63
N VAL A 560 -10.25 2.81 9.28
CA VAL A 560 -10.16 2.79 10.74
C VAL A 560 -10.22 4.24 11.23
N PHE A 561 -11.05 4.49 12.22
CA PHE A 561 -11.13 5.75 12.96
C PHE A 561 -10.70 5.50 14.39
N SER A 562 -9.53 6.03 14.74
CA SER A 562 -8.94 5.81 16.05
C SER A 562 -8.02 6.96 16.43
N LEU A 563 -8.33 7.60 17.55
CA LEU A 563 -7.44 8.46 18.32
C LEU A 563 -6.68 7.69 19.40
N ILE A 564 -6.87 6.37 19.48
CA ILE A 564 -6.30 5.51 20.51
C ILE A 564 -5.06 4.81 19.95
N ASP A 565 -3.89 5.25 20.41
CA ASP A 565 -2.65 4.49 20.27
C ASP A 565 -2.69 3.31 21.26
N MET A 566 -3.00 2.12 20.76
CA MET A 566 -3.20 0.94 21.62
C MET A 566 -1.96 0.57 22.44
N PRO A 567 -0.74 0.42 21.85
CA PRO A 567 0.46 0.16 22.62
C PRO A 567 0.73 1.20 23.71
N LEU A 568 0.55 2.49 23.41
CA LEU A 568 0.76 3.57 24.39
C LEU A 568 -0.29 3.54 25.50
N TRP A 569 -1.56 3.30 25.15
CA TRP A 569 -2.64 3.17 26.13
C TRP A 569 -2.43 2.01 27.09
N ASP A 570 -2.01 0.86 26.56
CA ASP A 570 -1.75 -0.34 27.35
C ASP A 570 -0.55 -0.14 28.27
N LYS A 571 0.50 0.57 27.79
CA LYS A 571 1.63 1.02 28.62
C LYS A 571 1.20 2.01 29.71
N ALA A 572 0.26 2.91 29.41
CA ALA A 572 -0.24 3.90 30.37
C ALA A 572 -1.02 3.25 31.53
N GLY A 573 -1.68 2.12 31.26
CA GLY A 573 -2.43 1.37 32.25
C GLY A 573 -3.59 2.19 32.82
N TRP A 574 -4.60 2.44 31.98
CA TRP A 574 -5.81 3.15 32.41
C TRP A 574 -6.46 2.47 33.61
N HIS A 575 -6.70 3.25 34.66
CA HIS A 575 -7.10 2.76 35.98
C HIS A 575 -8.47 3.27 36.45
N GLY A 576 -8.96 4.37 35.88
CA GLY A 576 -10.29 4.88 36.21
C GLY A 576 -10.51 6.32 35.77
N VAL A 577 -11.54 6.93 36.34
CA VAL A 577 -11.90 8.33 36.09
C VAL A 577 -11.98 9.08 37.40
N GLY A 578 -11.32 10.23 37.45
CA GLY A 578 -11.37 11.18 38.56
C GLY A 578 -12.22 12.39 38.22
N PHE A 579 -12.75 13.06 39.23
CA PHE A 579 -13.53 14.30 39.07
C PHE A 579 -12.98 15.37 40.00
N ALA A 580 -12.88 16.59 39.49
CA ALA A 580 -12.50 17.76 40.28
C ALA A 580 -13.42 18.94 39.97
N PHE A 581 -13.67 19.75 41.00
CA PHE A 581 -14.63 20.85 40.96
C PHE A 581 -14.00 22.10 41.56
N GLY A 582 -13.92 23.17 40.77
CA GLY A 582 -13.50 24.47 41.27
C GLY A 582 -14.56 25.10 42.19
N PRO A 583 -14.15 26.00 43.11
CA PRO A 583 -15.04 26.63 44.08
C PRO A 583 -16.04 27.61 43.43
N ASP A 584 -15.67 28.25 42.31
CA ASP A 584 -16.61 29.02 41.51
C ASP A 584 -17.46 28.06 40.68
N LEU A 585 -18.78 28.11 40.88
CA LEU A 585 -19.72 27.27 40.13
C LEU A 585 -19.71 27.54 38.63
N ASN A 586 -19.22 28.69 38.16
CA ASN A 586 -19.16 29.02 36.72
C ASN A 586 -17.95 28.42 36.01
N GLU A 587 -16.99 27.87 36.74
CA GLU A 587 -15.87 27.14 36.12
C GLU A 587 -16.38 25.80 35.55
N PRO A 588 -15.88 25.36 34.38
CA PRO A 588 -16.21 24.03 33.86
C PRO A 588 -15.81 22.93 34.85
N PRO A 589 -16.61 21.86 35.02
CA PRO A 589 -16.20 20.72 35.80
C PRO A 589 -15.06 19.97 35.11
N ILE A 590 -14.19 19.32 35.90
CA ILE A 590 -13.02 18.60 35.39
C ILE A 590 -13.25 17.10 35.50
N MET A 591 -13.03 16.39 34.39
CA MET A 591 -12.97 14.93 34.32
C MET A 591 -11.53 14.52 34.01
N ALA A 592 -10.98 13.60 34.79
CA ALA A 592 -9.64 13.11 34.60
C ALA A 592 -9.62 11.63 34.20
N LEU A 593 -8.86 11.29 33.16
CA LEU A 593 -8.51 9.89 32.89
C LEU A 593 -7.31 9.52 33.76
N VAL A 594 -7.50 8.59 34.69
CA VAL A 594 -6.51 8.23 35.70
C VAL A 594 -5.70 7.02 35.22
N PHE A 595 -4.38 7.14 35.18
CA PHE A 595 -3.45 6.13 34.66
C PHE A 595 -2.44 5.68 35.73
N ARG A 596 -1.76 4.57 35.46
CA ARG A 596 -0.69 4.01 36.32
C ARG A 596 0.72 4.42 35.88
N ASN A 597 0.86 5.10 34.75
CA ASN A 597 2.14 5.60 34.26
C ASN A 597 1.99 7.06 33.83
N ALA A 598 2.61 7.97 34.58
CA ALA A 598 2.52 9.40 34.35
C ALA A 598 3.07 9.83 32.98
N GLU A 599 4.24 9.33 32.58
CA GLU A 599 4.87 9.70 31.30
C GLU A 599 4.00 9.29 30.11
N ALA A 600 3.51 8.05 30.11
CA ALA A 600 2.65 7.56 29.04
C ALA A 600 1.29 8.27 29.00
N ALA A 601 0.74 8.64 30.17
CA ALA A 601 -0.50 9.42 30.24
C ALA A 601 -0.35 10.83 29.64
N LYS A 602 0.77 11.50 29.96
CA LYS A 602 1.10 12.81 29.35
C LYS A 602 1.25 12.69 27.84
N GLU A 603 1.97 11.66 27.39
CA GLU A 603 2.19 11.38 25.96
C GLU A 603 0.87 11.18 25.19
N ILE A 604 -0.13 10.50 25.76
CA ILE A 604 -1.47 10.36 25.14
C ILE A 604 -2.12 11.73 24.91
N PHE A 605 -2.12 12.58 25.94
CA PHE A 605 -2.79 13.88 25.87
C PHE A 605 -2.03 14.90 25.01
N GLU A 606 -0.70 14.86 25.00
CA GLU A 606 0.11 15.63 24.06
C GLU A 606 -0.21 15.23 22.61
N GLY A 607 -0.29 13.93 22.31
CA GLY A 607 -0.69 13.42 21.00
C GLY A 607 -2.10 13.86 20.60
N TRP A 608 -3.06 13.87 21.54
CA TRP A 608 -4.39 14.41 21.28
C TRP A 608 -4.39 15.92 21.04
N ARG A 609 -3.64 16.71 21.82
CA ARG A 609 -3.52 18.16 21.59
C ARG A 609 -2.89 18.49 20.25
N THR A 610 -1.94 17.69 19.77
CA THR A 610 -1.37 17.85 18.42
C THR A 610 -2.42 17.65 17.33
N LYS A 611 -3.38 16.72 17.53
CA LYS A 611 -4.44 16.43 16.54
C LYS A 611 -5.67 17.32 16.65
N LEU A 612 -6.08 17.64 17.87
CA LEU A 612 -7.36 18.29 18.19
C LEU A 612 -7.20 19.77 18.56
N GLY A 613 -6.00 20.20 18.96
CA GLY A 613 -5.78 21.48 19.62
C GLY A 613 -6.07 21.44 21.13
N GLU A 614 -6.08 22.60 21.78
CA GLU A 614 -6.45 22.73 23.20
C GLU A 614 -7.96 22.55 23.44
N VAL A 615 -8.77 22.80 22.41
CA VAL A 615 -10.23 22.64 22.43
C VAL A 615 -10.60 21.76 21.25
N ASP A 616 -11.31 20.66 21.53
CA ASP A 616 -11.81 19.75 20.50
C ASP A 616 -13.11 20.32 19.90
N GLU A 617 -12.96 21.30 19.00
CA GLU A 617 -14.09 22.05 18.41
C GLU A 617 -15.02 21.18 17.56
N GLU A 618 -14.46 20.15 16.92
CA GLU A 618 -15.20 19.22 16.05
C GLU A 618 -15.70 17.96 16.80
N ASP A 619 -15.46 17.89 18.12
CA ASP A 619 -15.86 16.76 18.96
C ASP A 619 -15.35 15.40 18.48
N GLN A 620 -14.12 15.34 17.95
CA GLN A 620 -13.57 14.12 17.37
C GLN A 620 -13.23 13.07 18.44
N LEU A 621 -12.94 13.48 19.68
CA LEU A 621 -12.72 12.58 20.81
C LEU A 621 -14.05 12.26 21.49
N HIS A 622 -14.54 11.03 21.29
CA HIS A 622 -15.81 10.59 21.87
C HIS A 622 -15.63 10.15 23.32
N LEU A 623 -16.49 10.65 24.22
CA LEU A 623 -16.62 10.16 25.60
C LEU A 623 -18.08 9.85 25.92
N SER A 624 -18.31 8.69 26.53
CA SER A 624 -19.63 8.23 26.95
C SER A 624 -19.62 7.66 28.37
N LEU A 625 -20.62 8.05 29.16
CA LEU A 625 -20.92 7.51 30.50
C LEU A 625 -22.21 6.70 30.42
N ILE A 626 -22.09 5.39 30.57
CA ILE A 626 -23.22 4.45 30.54
C ILE A 626 -23.61 4.11 31.98
N THR A 627 -24.71 4.67 32.46
CA THR A 627 -25.15 4.51 33.86
C THR A 627 -26.14 3.34 34.03
N GLY A 628 -26.30 2.83 35.26
CA GLY A 628 -27.30 1.81 35.56
C GLY A 628 -27.02 0.48 34.88
N VAL A 629 -25.75 0.13 34.76
CA VAL A 629 -25.25 -1.09 34.08
C VAL A 629 -25.38 -2.36 34.93
N ASN A 630 -25.61 -2.22 36.25
CA ASN A 630 -25.81 -3.35 37.16
C ASN A 630 -26.83 -3.01 38.26
N LYS A 631 -27.88 -3.84 38.42
CA LYS A 631 -28.91 -3.68 39.47
C LYS A 631 -28.37 -3.90 40.88
N GLY A 632 -27.43 -4.82 41.08
CA GLY A 632 -26.80 -5.10 42.36
C GLY A 632 -25.79 -4.03 42.78
N LEU A 633 -25.30 -3.22 41.84
CA LEU A 633 -24.42 -2.07 42.08
C LEU A 633 -25.00 -0.83 41.39
N PRO A 634 -26.03 -0.17 41.97
CA PRO A 634 -26.80 0.86 41.26
C PRO A 634 -26.00 2.09 40.81
N HIS A 635 -24.90 2.41 41.49
CA HIS A 635 -24.02 3.53 41.16
C HIS A 635 -22.93 3.17 40.13
N SER A 636 -22.89 1.90 39.71
CA SER A 636 -21.95 1.42 38.71
C SER A 636 -22.23 2.04 37.34
N TYR A 637 -21.16 2.42 36.63
CA TYR A 637 -21.22 2.97 35.29
C TYR A 637 -20.02 2.54 34.46
N ALA A 638 -20.20 2.46 33.14
CA ALA A 638 -19.10 2.22 32.20
C ALA A 638 -18.70 3.54 31.52
N VAL A 639 -17.40 3.70 31.29
CA VAL A 639 -16.82 4.81 30.55
C VAL A 639 -16.30 4.27 29.23
N VAL A 640 -16.72 4.88 28.13
CA VAL A 640 -16.23 4.59 26.79
C VAL A 640 -15.47 5.81 26.28
N VAL A 641 -14.22 5.60 25.86
CA VAL A 641 -13.40 6.60 25.16
C VAL A 641 -13.17 6.09 23.75
N GLY A 642 -13.43 6.91 22.72
CA GLY A 642 -13.33 6.49 21.33
C GLY A 642 -13.15 7.67 20.38
N SER A 643 -13.50 7.46 19.11
CA SER A 643 -13.45 8.50 18.08
C SER A 643 -14.81 8.70 17.43
N ASN A 644 -15.16 9.95 17.19
CA ASN A 644 -16.39 10.38 16.52
C ASN A 644 -16.04 11.05 15.19
N PRO A 645 -15.80 10.27 14.12
CA PRO A 645 -15.47 10.86 12.83
C PRO A 645 -16.68 11.55 12.21
N THR A 646 -16.43 12.64 11.50
CA THR A 646 -17.47 13.38 10.78
C THR A 646 -18.07 12.55 9.65
N THR A 647 -19.37 12.76 9.38
CA THR A 647 -20.14 12.01 8.36
C THR A 647 -19.52 12.10 6.96
N SER A 648 -18.88 13.23 6.63
CA SER A 648 -18.17 13.41 5.36
C SER A 648 -17.02 12.41 5.17
N LEU A 649 -16.35 12.00 6.25
CA LEU A 649 -15.27 11.01 6.22
C LEU A 649 -15.80 9.58 6.01
N MET A 650 -17.11 9.38 6.14
CA MET A 650 -17.80 8.09 5.99
C MET A 650 -18.38 7.87 4.58
N HIS A 651 -18.48 8.93 3.77
CA HIS A 651 -19.06 8.84 2.44
C HIS A 651 -18.26 7.89 1.52
N GLY A 652 -18.95 6.95 0.88
CA GLY A 652 -18.35 5.99 -0.04
C GLY A 652 -17.59 4.83 0.62
N LEU A 653 -17.59 4.74 1.96
CA LEU A 653 -17.06 3.59 2.68
C LEU A 653 -18.07 2.44 2.69
N HIS A 654 -17.57 1.22 2.55
CA HIS A 654 -18.33 -0.01 2.80
C HIS A 654 -18.24 -0.42 4.28
N HIS A 655 -17.09 -0.15 4.91
CA HIS A 655 -16.85 -0.56 6.29
C HIS A 655 -16.03 0.49 7.04
N ALA A 656 -16.43 0.77 8.28
CA ALA A 656 -15.70 1.62 9.20
C ALA A 656 -15.41 0.84 10.49
N VAL A 657 -14.19 0.95 10.98
CA VAL A 657 -13.76 0.35 12.24
C VAL A 657 -13.54 1.46 13.24
N HIS A 658 -14.26 1.38 14.36
CA HIS A 658 -14.10 2.30 15.49
C HIS A 658 -13.37 1.58 16.60
N VAL A 659 -12.30 2.20 17.08
CA VAL A 659 -11.54 1.68 18.22
C VAL A 659 -11.97 2.44 19.47
N SER A 660 -12.35 1.69 20.51
CA SER A 660 -12.73 2.25 21.80
C SER A 660 -11.97 1.58 22.93
N ARG A 661 -11.74 2.35 23.99
CA ARG A 661 -11.31 1.86 25.30
C ARG A 661 -12.48 1.97 26.25
N ILE A 662 -12.65 0.93 27.07
CA ILE A 662 -13.74 0.83 28.02
C ILE A 662 -13.17 0.65 29.43
N HIS A 663 -13.81 1.28 30.41
CA HIS A 663 -13.48 1.08 31.83
C HIS A 663 -14.75 1.02 32.66
N ARG A 664 -14.80 0.08 33.59
CA ARG A 664 -15.90 -0.05 34.54
C ARG A 664 -15.59 0.71 35.83
N MET A 665 -16.55 1.48 36.32
CA MET A 665 -16.45 2.18 37.59
C MET A 665 -17.53 1.66 38.53
N ASP A 666 -17.12 1.19 39.71
CA ASP A 666 -18.02 0.65 40.75
C ASP A 666 -17.93 1.50 42.03
N PRO A 667 -18.33 2.78 41.99
CA PRO A 667 -18.29 3.63 43.17
C PRO A 667 -19.33 3.16 44.21
N GLN A 668 -19.05 3.45 45.48
CA GLN A 668 -19.97 3.13 46.59
C GLN A 668 -21.18 4.08 46.64
N ASP A 669 -21.08 5.26 46.02
CA ASP A 669 -22.13 6.28 45.97
C ASP A 669 -22.09 7.07 44.64
N SER A 670 -23.09 7.92 44.42
CA SER A 670 -23.23 8.73 43.20
C SER A 670 -22.64 10.14 43.28
N ARG A 671 -21.97 10.52 44.39
CA ARG A 671 -21.60 11.93 44.66
C ARG A 671 -20.84 12.60 43.51
N ASN A 672 -19.92 11.90 42.88
CA ASN A 672 -19.13 12.44 41.78
C ASN A 672 -19.99 12.80 40.57
N LEU A 673 -20.88 11.91 40.14
CA LEU A 673 -21.76 12.15 38.99
C LEU A 673 -22.89 13.14 39.34
N ASP A 674 -23.43 13.08 40.56
CA ASP A 674 -24.48 14.00 41.01
C ASP A 674 -24.01 15.46 41.06
N VAL A 675 -22.71 15.70 41.21
CA VAL A 675 -22.11 17.04 41.12
C VAL A 675 -21.66 17.38 39.70
N PHE A 676 -21.02 16.44 39.01
CA PHE A 676 -20.45 16.66 37.68
C PHE A 676 -21.53 16.90 36.62
N VAL A 677 -22.54 16.02 36.55
CA VAL A 677 -23.52 16.01 35.44
C VAL A 677 -24.36 17.29 35.40
N PRO A 678 -25.00 17.75 36.50
CA PRO A 678 -25.78 19.00 36.45
C PRO A 678 -24.92 20.23 36.12
N ARG A 679 -23.65 20.24 36.55
CA ARG A 679 -22.72 21.33 36.25
C ARG A 679 -22.31 21.33 34.78
N TYR A 680 -22.05 20.16 34.19
CA TYR A 680 -21.79 20.00 32.76
C TYR A 680 -23.01 20.41 31.93
N GLU A 681 -24.20 19.89 32.23
CA GLU A 681 -25.44 20.18 31.49
C GLU A 681 -25.77 21.68 31.51
N ARG A 682 -25.54 22.37 32.63
CA ARG A 682 -25.76 23.81 32.74
C ARG A 682 -24.75 24.64 31.93
N LEU A 683 -23.49 24.22 31.89
CA LEU A 683 -22.41 24.98 31.24
C LEU A 683 -22.18 24.59 29.76
N GLY A 684 -22.66 23.42 29.34
CA GLY A 684 -22.47 22.87 27.99
C GLY A 684 -21.02 22.52 27.66
N ARG A 685 -20.14 22.46 28.66
CA ARG A 685 -18.71 22.19 28.50
C ARG A 685 -18.07 21.63 29.76
N TYR A 686 -16.99 20.88 29.58
CA TYR A 686 -16.14 20.35 30.65
C TYR A 686 -14.68 20.34 30.20
N VAL A 687 -13.78 20.08 31.15
CA VAL A 687 -12.35 19.97 30.88
C VAL A 687 -11.90 18.53 31.11
N LEU A 688 -11.19 17.96 30.14
CA LEU A 688 -10.58 16.65 30.24
C LEU A 688 -9.07 16.79 30.55
N VAL A 689 -8.56 16.05 31.52
CA VAL A 689 -7.12 16.05 31.88
C VAL A 689 -6.58 14.63 32.09
N PRO A 690 -5.27 14.38 31.90
CA PRO A 690 -4.67 13.16 32.40
C PRO A 690 -4.41 13.28 33.90
N ALA A 691 -4.49 12.13 34.59
CA ALA A 691 -4.08 12.02 35.98
C ALA A 691 -3.27 10.75 36.23
N TYR A 692 -2.42 10.77 37.25
CA TYR A 692 -1.58 9.66 37.64
C TYR A 692 -1.94 9.19 39.05
N TYR A 693 -2.19 7.88 39.18
CA TYR A 693 -2.39 7.26 40.49
C TYR A 693 -1.08 6.68 41.01
N ALA A 694 -0.37 7.47 41.82
CA ALA A 694 0.89 7.03 42.42
C ALA A 694 0.66 5.86 43.40
N PRO A 695 1.52 4.81 43.38
CA PRO A 695 1.45 3.74 44.36
C PRO A 695 1.48 4.27 45.80
N GLY A 696 0.46 3.94 46.59
CA GLY A 696 0.35 4.38 47.99
C GLY A 696 -0.28 5.76 48.21
N SER A 697 -0.69 6.46 47.15
CA SER A 697 -1.46 7.70 47.28
C SER A 697 -2.95 7.42 47.52
N GLU A 698 -3.61 8.28 48.29
CA GLU A 698 -5.07 8.29 48.47
C GLU A 698 -5.81 9.00 47.33
N GLN A 699 -5.13 9.93 46.65
CA GLN A 699 -5.70 10.70 45.54
C GLN A 699 -4.77 10.73 44.32
N PRO A 700 -5.31 10.74 43.10
CA PRO A 700 -4.50 10.88 41.90
C PRO A 700 -3.98 12.32 41.75
N GLU A 701 -2.79 12.44 41.16
CA GLU A 701 -2.21 13.72 40.74
C GLU A 701 -2.77 14.11 39.38
N PHE A 702 -3.35 15.32 39.25
CA PHE A 702 -3.93 15.83 38.01
C PHE A 702 -2.92 16.70 37.27
N PHE A 703 -2.76 16.48 35.97
CA PHE A 703 -1.89 17.29 35.10
C PHE A 703 -2.71 18.36 34.36
N TYR A 704 -3.00 19.46 35.04
CA TYR A 704 -3.89 20.52 34.54
C TYR A 704 -3.33 21.28 33.32
N ASP A 705 -2.02 21.24 33.10
CA ASP A 705 -1.33 21.84 31.95
C ASP A 705 -1.62 21.14 30.62
N LEU A 706 -2.09 19.89 30.66
CA LEU A 706 -2.46 19.06 29.51
C LEU A 706 -3.98 18.97 29.30
N TRP A 707 -4.70 20.01 29.68
CA TRP A 707 -6.14 20.05 29.53
C TRP A 707 -6.60 20.04 28.06
N ILE A 708 -7.77 19.45 27.83
CA ILE A 708 -8.51 19.49 26.57
C ILE A 708 -9.93 19.97 26.86
N GLY A 709 -10.34 21.07 26.23
CA GLY A 709 -11.69 21.59 26.31
C GLY A 709 -12.68 20.74 25.52
N LYS A 710 -13.78 20.34 26.16
CA LYS A 710 -14.80 19.48 25.57
C LYS A 710 -16.19 20.08 25.71
N GLN A 711 -17.02 19.91 24.67
CA GLN A 711 -18.41 20.41 24.63
C GLN A 711 -19.43 19.28 24.65
N ALA A 712 -19.14 18.14 24.01
CA ALA A 712 -20.02 16.98 24.05
C ALA A 712 -19.50 15.89 25.00
N LEU A 713 -20.43 15.36 25.80
CA LEU A 713 -20.28 14.16 26.60
C LEU A 713 -21.60 13.41 26.53
N ARG A 714 -21.58 12.16 26.08
CA ARG A 714 -22.80 11.35 26.05
C ARG A 714 -23.02 10.72 27.42
N ILE A 715 -24.17 10.98 28.03
CA ILE A 715 -24.57 10.35 29.29
C ILE A 715 -25.87 9.60 29.02
N ILE A 716 -25.84 8.27 29.15
CA ILE A 716 -26.96 7.42 28.76
C ILE A 716 -27.18 6.27 29.74
N PRO A 717 -28.41 6.05 30.24
CA PRO A 717 -28.73 4.83 30.97
C PRO A 717 -28.60 3.60 30.07
N ALA A 718 -27.99 2.53 30.59
CA ALA A 718 -27.71 1.31 29.85
C ALA A 718 -28.93 0.75 29.13
N TRP A 719 -30.12 0.80 29.76
CA TRP A 719 -31.36 0.28 29.18
C TRP A 719 -31.78 0.94 27.86
N LYS A 720 -31.34 2.17 27.60
CA LYS A 720 -31.65 2.93 26.37
C LYS A 720 -30.73 2.58 25.19
N LEU A 721 -29.62 1.88 25.41
CA LEU A 721 -28.68 1.55 24.34
C LEU A 721 -29.30 0.53 23.38
N GLY A 722 -29.39 0.89 22.10
CA GLY A 722 -29.90 0.00 21.04
C GLY A 722 -28.88 -1.04 20.59
N ARG A 723 -29.35 -2.15 19.98
CA ARG A 723 -28.51 -3.29 19.52
C ARG A 723 -27.25 -2.89 18.73
N ASN A 724 -27.35 -1.83 17.92
CA ASN A 724 -26.28 -1.36 17.04
C ASN A 724 -25.62 -0.06 17.52
N ASP A 725 -25.90 0.36 18.75
CA ASP A 725 -25.25 1.52 19.35
C ASP A 725 -23.74 1.24 19.56
N PRO A 726 -22.84 2.09 19.05
CA PRO A 726 -21.40 1.89 19.19
C PRO A 726 -20.95 1.89 20.66
N ASP A 727 -21.65 2.58 21.56
CA ASP A 727 -21.32 2.59 23.00
C ASP A 727 -21.75 1.30 23.71
N GLY A 728 -22.52 0.44 23.05
CA GLY A 728 -22.79 -0.92 23.51
C GLY A 728 -21.52 -1.75 23.75
N VAL A 729 -20.36 -1.26 23.29
CA VAL A 729 -19.05 -1.85 23.63
C VAL A 729 -18.71 -1.80 25.12
N GLY A 730 -19.26 -0.84 25.86
CA GLY A 730 -19.04 -0.68 27.30
C GLY A 730 -19.76 -1.69 28.18
N LEU A 731 -20.71 -2.48 27.63
CA LEU A 731 -21.44 -3.51 28.36
C LEU A 731 -20.75 -4.87 28.28
N GLN A 732 -20.80 -5.65 29.34
CA GLN A 732 -20.27 -7.01 29.41
C GLN A 732 -21.39 -8.06 29.31
N PRO A 733 -21.08 -9.31 28.87
CA PRO A 733 -22.08 -10.39 28.81
C PRO A 733 -22.83 -10.64 30.13
N GLU A 734 -22.15 -10.44 31.26
CA GLU A 734 -22.61 -10.63 32.63
C GLU A 734 -23.34 -9.42 33.23
N ASP A 735 -23.42 -8.29 32.53
CA ASP A 735 -24.13 -7.11 33.03
C ASP A 735 -25.64 -7.39 33.19
N ASP A 736 -26.21 -6.79 34.24
CA ASP A 736 -27.64 -6.82 34.58
C ASP A 736 -28.16 -5.38 34.71
N PRO A 737 -28.43 -4.68 33.59
CA PRO A 737 -28.76 -3.27 33.58
C PRO A 737 -30.10 -2.98 34.26
N ILE A 738 -30.19 -1.82 34.93
CA ILE A 738 -31.41 -1.32 35.56
C ILE A 738 -32.41 -0.94 34.47
N ILE A 739 -33.49 -1.69 34.36
CA ILE A 739 -34.60 -1.46 33.43
C ILE A 739 -35.79 -0.91 34.24
N PRO A 740 -36.39 0.24 33.86
CA PRO A 740 -37.55 0.79 34.54
C PRO A 740 -38.76 -0.15 34.53
N ASP A 741 -39.57 -0.09 35.60
CA ASP A 741 -40.80 -0.88 35.71
C ASP A 741 -41.77 -0.58 34.56
N GLY A 742 -42.34 -1.64 33.97
CA GLY A 742 -43.26 -1.54 32.83
C GLY A 742 -42.60 -1.57 31.45
N MET A 743 -41.26 -1.70 31.38
CA MET A 743 -40.53 -1.82 30.11
C MET A 743 -40.12 -3.26 29.80
N GLU A 744 -40.94 -3.99 29.04
CA GLU A 744 -40.68 -5.40 28.71
C GLU A 744 -39.63 -5.61 27.61
N ASN A 745 -39.54 -4.69 26.64
CA ASN A 745 -38.65 -4.79 25.47
C ASN A 745 -37.56 -3.72 25.49
N ALA A 746 -36.79 -3.64 26.58
CA ALA A 746 -35.70 -2.67 26.68
C ALA A 746 -34.63 -2.91 25.59
N PRO A 747 -34.23 -1.86 24.83
CA PRO A 747 -33.28 -1.99 23.71
C PRO A 747 -31.97 -2.73 24.06
N VAL A 748 -31.49 -2.56 25.30
CA VAL A 748 -30.24 -3.16 25.80
C VAL A 748 -30.21 -4.69 25.75
N LEU A 749 -31.37 -5.33 25.82
CA LEU A 749 -31.47 -6.80 25.84
C LEU A 749 -30.88 -7.42 24.56
N GLY A 750 -31.07 -6.75 23.41
CA GLY A 750 -30.49 -7.18 22.14
C GLY A 750 -28.95 -7.11 22.11
N ILE A 751 -28.33 -6.16 22.82
CA ILE A 751 -26.87 -6.08 22.96
C ILE A 751 -26.35 -7.24 23.80
N LEU A 752 -26.97 -7.49 24.96
CA LEU A 752 -26.55 -8.53 25.90
C LEU A 752 -26.68 -9.93 25.31
N GLU A 753 -27.77 -10.21 24.59
CA GLU A 753 -27.96 -11.49 23.88
C GLU A 753 -26.84 -11.73 22.85
N ARG A 754 -26.52 -10.71 22.03
CA ARG A 754 -25.44 -10.77 21.05
C ARG A 754 -24.09 -11.04 21.71
N ARG A 755 -23.76 -10.32 22.79
CA ARG A 755 -22.50 -10.47 23.52
C ARG A 755 -22.37 -11.85 24.16
N ARG A 756 -23.43 -12.37 24.79
CA ARG A 756 -23.46 -13.72 25.37
C ARG A 756 -23.27 -14.80 24.30
N THR A 757 -23.86 -14.62 23.12
CA THR A 757 -23.70 -15.55 21.99
C THR A 757 -22.26 -15.52 21.45
N GLN A 758 -21.68 -14.34 21.29
CA GLN A 758 -20.28 -14.19 20.86
C GLN A 758 -19.31 -14.80 21.87
N HIS A 759 -19.52 -14.57 23.16
CA HIS A 759 -18.67 -15.11 24.24
C HIS A 759 -18.73 -16.65 24.34
N ARG A 760 -19.86 -17.27 24.00
CA ARG A 760 -19.98 -18.74 23.94
C ARG A 760 -19.27 -19.37 22.74
N ASN A 761 -19.05 -18.59 21.68
CA ASN A 761 -18.47 -19.06 20.42
C ASN A 761 -16.99 -18.71 20.26
N SER A 762 -16.45 -17.83 21.11
CA SER A 762 -15.03 -17.48 21.23
C SER A 762 -14.32 -18.40 22.21
#